data_AF-A0A933MKW3-F1
#
_entry.id   AF-A0A933MKW3-F1
#
_cell.length_a   1.000
_cell.length_b   1.000
_cell.length_c   1.000
_cell.angle_alpha   90.00
_cell.angle_beta   90.00
_cell.angle_gamma   90.00
#
_symmetry.space_group_name_H-M   'P 1'
#
loop_
_entity.id
_entity.type
_entity.pdbx_description
1 polymer ?
#
loop_
_entity_poly.entity_id
_entity_poly.type
_entity_poly.pdbx_seq_one_letter_code
_entity_poly.pdbx_strand_id
1 'polypeptide(L)'
;MSKLKFIFGVHNHQPVGNFDFVFEDAYQKAYKPFLDLVAGHPWFRFTLHNSGCLWEWLEQHHPEYLDQLGQMVRAGQMELLGGGFYEPIMPAIPDRDKQGQLNMMSEFLKNRFGRAPAGAWLAERVWEPGLASVLADAGIKYTVLDDYHFKCSGKTDEDLNGHYITEDQGKPLAVFPISQKLRYLAPFHNVDEVISHLKSLRQPDRDALAILADDGEKFGVWPGTHELAYEKGWLKNFLNELDKNREWLELVTFSQALETIPAKGRIYLPTASYAEMGEWALEPKAEAVYSELAQRLKAEGSYPRYSPFVKGGTWRDFLTKYPESNNIYRKMLSVSAKAAGQGPEVLRELYRGQCNCGYWHGVFGGLYLPHLRESLYRHLIRAENLMEANSQTVVPVFEIREFDFDGNGQNEVELSNRYNRLYLSPAAGGSLLEWDVKEKEINLFDTLARRPESYHRNISQSAGQGQAQGKSIHEMVVSKEDGLQDILFYDSFRRVGLVDHLLGPETDLESFFRNCHQEQETGLVGAWFHKTYREAEQVTVELTKPIKDLTITKKIIFGVGRLFAVEYNWVNRGPSEMDIWPGIEFNFGLLSSGFGRHCRSLSQILSTEALNVRVQDQEISQLSVIDDHRGLTIDFDLSQAWDLWRFPVETVSQSESGLERNYQCSCFLWHKRIRLSPGRPQTLNITLEHKPV
;
A
#
# COMPACT_ATOMS: atom_id res chain seq x y z
N MET A 1 47.25 -12.53 -8.51
CA MET A 1 46.04 -12.98 -9.23
C MET A 1 44.91 -12.07 -8.82
N SER A 2 44.02 -11.69 -9.74
CA SER A 2 42.80 -10.95 -9.38
C SER A 2 41.92 -11.80 -8.46
N LYS A 3 41.26 -11.12 -7.52
CA LYS A 3 40.24 -11.71 -6.65
C LYS A 3 38.86 -11.36 -7.19
N LEU A 4 37.89 -12.23 -6.92
CA LEU A 4 36.50 -11.84 -7.03
C LEU A 4 36.16 -10.97 -5.82
N LYS A 5 35.70 -9.76 -6.06
CA LYS A 5 35.11 -8.91 -5.02
C LYS A 5 33.65 -9.30 -4.82
N PHE A 6 33.22 -9.44 -3.57
CA PHE A 6 31.86 -9.82 -3.22
C PHE A 6 31.25 -8.81 -2.26
N ILE A 7 30.09 -8.28 -2.61
CA ILE A 7 29.29 -7.41 -1.77
C ILE A 7 28.13 -8.23 -1.20
N PHE A 8 28.01 -8.19 0.12
CA PHE A 8 26.86 -8.69 0.86
C PHE A 8 26.11 -7.51 1.48
N GLY A 9 24.84 -7.34 1.12
CA GLY A 9 23.95 -6.27 1.58
C GLY A 9 22.69 -6.85 2.21
N VAL A 10 22.17 -6.15 3.22
CA VAL A 10 20.90 -6.50 3.88
C VAL A 10 20.03 -5.26 3.97
N HIS A 11 18.75 -5.40 3.61
CA HIS A 11 17.73 -4.38 3.74
C HIS A 11 16.70 -4.82 4.80
N ASN A 12 16.58 -4.07 5.89
CA ASN A 12 15.56 -4.31 6.90
C ASN A 12 14.50 -3.21 6.85
N HIS A 13 13.24 -3.61 6.80
CA HIS A 13 12.13 -2.67 6.77
C HIS A 13 10.94 -3.20 7.56
N GLN A 14 10.36 -2.29 8.34
CA GLN A 14 9.01 -2.43 8.88
C GLN A 14 8.22 -1.16 8.56
N PRO A 15 6.96 -1.28 8.07
CA PRO A 15 6.19 -0.14 7.62
C PRO A 15 5.63 0.70 8.77
N VAL A 16 5.35 1.97 8.48
CA VAL A 16 4.61 2.84 9.40
C VAL A 16 3.23 2.25 9.66
N GLY A 17 2.88 2.07 10.94
CA GLY A 17 1.59 1.51 11.34
C GLY A 17 1.56 0.00 11.49
N ASN A 18 2.68 -0.71 11.28
CA ASN A 18 2.77 -2.11 11.67
C ASN A 18 2.71 -2.26 13.20
N PHE A 19 2.31 -3.43 13.67
CA PHE A 19 2.18 -3.68 15.10
C PHE A 19 3.54 -3.84 15.77
N ASP A 20 3.65 -3.34 17.00
CA ASP A 20 4.87 -3.39 17.81
C ASP A 20 5.45 -4.81 17.95
N PHE A 21 4.58 -5.80 18.16
CA PHE A 21 5.01 -7.20 18.26
C PHE A 21 5.62 -7.76 16.96
N VAL A 22 5.27 -7.19 15.79
CA VAL A 22 5.87 -7.59 14.51
C VAL A 22 7.28 -7.03 14.38
N PHE A 23 7.51 -5.79 14.83
CA PHE A 23 8.86 -5.23 14.92
C PHE A 23 9.73 -6.06 15.87
N GLU A 24 9.21 -6.40 17.05
CA GLU A 24 9.91 -7.22 18.04
C GLU A 24 10.23 -8.62 17.49
N ASP A 25 9.26 -9.29 16.86
CA ASP A 25 9.46 -10.62 16.29
C ASP A 25 10.56 -10.59 15.20
N ALA A 26 10.55 -9.57 14.34
CA ALA A 26 11.57 -9.40 13.31
C ALA A 26 12.97 -9.12 13.89
N TYR A 27 13.04 -8.30 14.95
CA TYR A 27 14.28 -8.06 15.68
C TYR A 27 14.87 -9.33 16.27
N GLN A 28 14.06 -10.10 16.99
CA GLN A 28 14.50 -11.33 17.67
C GLN A 28 14.86 -12.44 16.68
N LYS A 29 14.11 -12.57 15.58
CA LYS A 29 14.32 -13.67 14.63
C LYS A 29 15.35 -13.40 13.56
N ALA A 30 15.58 -12.15 13.15
CA ALA A 30 16.46 -11.81 12.04
C ALA A 30 17.51 -10.75 12.38
N TYR A 31 17.11 -9.56 12.85
CA TYR A 31 18.03 -8.41 12.90
C TYR A 31 19.14 -8.59 13.94
N LYS A 32 18.76 -8.96 15.17
CA LYS A 32 19.69 -9.21 16.27
C LYS A 32 20.58 -10.43 16.02
N PRO A 33 20.04 -11.64 15.72
CA PRO A 33 20.89 -12.82 15.56
C PRO A 33 21.83 -12.72 14.35
N PHE A 34 21.41 -12.05 13.26
CA PHE A 34 22.31 -11.74 12.15
C PHE A 34 23.48 -10.87 12.62
N LEU A 35 23.19 -9.76 13.32
CA LEU A 35 24.21 -8.81 13.76
C LEU A 35 25.20 -9.46 14.74
N ASP A 36 24.70 -10.22 15.73
CA ASP A 36 25.51 -10.92 16.71
C ASP A 36 26.47 -11.92 16.04
N LEU A 37 25.98 -12.66 15.04
CA LEU A 37 26.79 -13.63 14.32
C LEU A 37 27.92 -12.96 13.52
N VAL A 38 27.61 -11.91 12.76
CA VAL A 38 28.62 -11.25 11.91
C VAL A 38 29.59 -10.39 12.72
N ALA A 39 29.20 -9.87 13.89
CA ALA A 39 30.09 -9.18 14.81
C ALA A 39 31.25 -10.07 15.30
N GLY A 40 31.01 -11.39 15.41
CA GLY A 40 32.05 -12.39 15.69
C GLY A 40 33.06 -12.63 14.56
N HIS A 41 32.87 -12.02 13.38
CA HIS A 41 33.70 -12.23 12.18
C HIS A 41 34.21 -10.88 11.63
N PRO A 42 35.25 -10.25 12.25
CA PRO A 42 35.70 -8.90 11.88
C PRO A 42 36.20 -8.72 10.43
N TRP A 43 36.51 -9.83 9.75
CA TRP A 43 36.91 -9.84 8.34
C TRP A 43 35.70 -9.73 7.40
N PHE A 44 34.49 -10.04 7.86
CA PHE A 44 33.27 -10.02 7.06
C PHE A 44 32.79 -8.58 6.87
N ARG A 45 32.97 -8.06 5.65
CA ARG A 45 32.49 -6.72 5.27
C ARG A 45 31.10 -6.84 4.66
N PHE A 46 30.16 -6.02 5.11
CA PHE A 46 28.79 -6.01 4.60
C PHE A 46 28.18 -4.62 4.59
N THR A 47 27.03 -4.50 3.95
CA THR A 47 26.27 -3.26 3.87
C THR A 47 24.89 -3.45 4.51
N LEU A 48 24.42 -2.48 5.29
CA LEU A 48 23.12 -2.52 5.95
C LEU A 48 22.29 -1.30 5.56
N HIS A 49 21.04 -1.54 5.20
CA HIS A 49 19.99 -0.53 5.17
C HIS A 49 18.94 -0.88 6.22
N ASN A 50 18.59 0.05 7.11
CA ASN A 50 17.33 -0.03 7.85
C ASN A 50 16.47 1.18 7.48
N SER A 51 15.15 0.99 7.36
CA SER A 51 14.22 2.10 7.19
C SER A 51 14.21 3.03 8.42
N GLY A 52 13.82 4.27 8.23
CA GLY A 52 13.67 5.27 9.29
C GLY A 52 12.62 4.88 10.34
N CYS A 53 11.52 4.22 9.95
CA CYS A 53 10.56 3.65 10.90
C CYS A 53 11.24 2.67 11.85
N LEU A 54 12.08 1.78 11.30
CA LEU A 54 12.80 0.78 12.07
C LEU A 54 13.90 1.44 12.92
N TRP A 55 14.57 2.49 12.41
CA TRP A 55 15.51 3.27 13.22
C TRP A 55 14.86 3.91 14.44
N GLU A 56 13.71 4.56 14.27
CA GLU A 56 12.95 5.15 15.38
C GLU A 56 12.56 4.10 16.42
N TRP A 57 12.06 2.95 15.97
CA TRP A 57 11.64 1.87 16.86
C TRP A 57 12.84 1.26 17.61
N LEU A 58 13.94 0.96 16.92
CA LEU A 58 15.15 0.41 17.53
C LEU A 58 15.80 1.40 18.52
N GLU A 59 15.78 2.71 18.25
CA GLU A 59 16.31 3.70 19.20
C GLU A 59 15.52 3.72 20.51
N GLN A 60 14.21 3.47 20.44
CA GLN A 60 13.33 3.44 21.61
C GLN A 60 13.40 2.11 22.39
N HIS A 61 13.51 0.98 21.70
CA HIS A 61 13.38 -0.36 22.32
C HIS A 61 14.71 -1.10 22.48
N HIS A 62 15.65 -0.92 21.54
CA HIS A 62 16.93 -1.64 21.49
C HIS A 62 18.13 -0.72 21.21
N PRO A 63 18.37 0.32 22.04
CA PRO A 63 19.49 1.24 21.82
C PRO A 63 20.86 0.54 21.80
N GLU A 64 20.99 -0.61 22.47
CA GLU A 64 22.19 -1.46 22.46
C GLU A 64 22.55 -1.97 21.07
N TYR A 65 21.55 -2.25 20.23
CA TYR A 65 21.74 -2.67 18.85
C TYR A 65 22.40 -1.56 18.03
N LEU A 66 21.95 -0.31 18.21
CA LEU A 66 22.53 0.86 17.55
C LEU A 66 23.97 1.11 18.01
N ASP A 67 24.28 0.87 19.29
CA ASP A 67 25.65 1.03 19.79
C ASP A 67 26.62 0.02 19.17
N GLN A 68 26.19 -1.24 19.01
CA GLN A 68 26.95 -2.27 18.31
C GLN A 68 27.16 -1.93 16.83
N LEU A 69 26.11 -1.49 16.13
CA LEU A 69 26.23 -0.98 14.76
C LEU A 69 27.25 0.16 14.68
N GLY A 70 27.20 1.12 15.59
CA GLY A 70 28.15 2.23 15.64
C GLY A 70 29.61 1.78 15.84
N GLN A 71 29.84 0.74 16.65
CA GLN A 71 31.17 0.14 16.80
C GLN A 71 31.64 -0.50 15.48
N MET A 72 30.77 -1.25 14.81
CA MET A 72 31.09 -1.94 13.55
C MET A 72 31.34 -0.96 12.40
N VAL A 73 30.59 0.14 12.32
CA VAL A 73 30.83 1.25 11.38
C VAL A 73 32.19 1.89 11.63
N ARG A 74 32.55 2.17 12.89
CA ARG A 74 33.87 2.73 13.24
C ARG A 74 35.02 1.77 12.91
N ALA A 75 34.81 0.48 13.09
CA ALA A 75 35.77 -0.57 12.70
C ALA A 75 35.84 -0.80 11.17
N GLY A 76 35.01 -0.10 10.39
CA GLY A 76 34.87 -0.25 8.95
C GLY A 76 34.32 -1.62 8.54
N GLN A 77 33.75 -2.40 9.46
CA GLN A 77 33.20 -3.73 9.19
C GLN A 77 31.92 -3.62 8.35
N MET A 78 31.20 -2.52 8.49
CA MET A 78 29.97 -2.30 7.76
C MET A 78 29.87 -0.90 7.15
N GLU A 79 29.13 -0.84 6.05
CA GLU A 79 28.61 0.40 5.44
C GLU A 79 27.12 0.53 5.73
N LEU A 80 26.66 1.75 6.05
CA LEU A 80 25.25 2.07 6.18
C LEU A 80 24.75 2.74 4.89
N LEU A 81 23.69 2.19 4.28
CA LEU A 81 22.99 2.83 3.18
C LEU A 81 21.96 3.83 3.71
N GLY A 82 21.78 4.91 2.94
CA GLY A 82 20.63 5.79 3.07
C GLY A 82 19.47 5.32 2.19
N GLY A 83 18.54 6.23 1.92
CA GLY A 83 17.29 5.96 1.23
C GLY A 83 16.25 6.99 1.66
N GLY A 84 15.00 6.82 1.22
CA GLY A 84 13.92 7.64 1.77
C GLY A 84 13.62 7.20 3.20
N PHE A 85 13.58 8.14 4.15
CA PHE A 85 13.47 7.83 5.56
C PHE A 85 12.30 6.89 5.89
N TYR A 86 11.10 7.19 5.42
CA TYR A 86 9.91 6.35 5.64
C TYR A 86 9.60 5.41 4.46
N GLU A 87 10.62 4.99 3.70
CA GLU A 87 10.47 4.04 2.58
C GLU A 87 9.39 4.40 1.55
N PRO A 88 9.39 5.63 0.99
CA PRO A 88 8.50 5.95 -0.12
C PRO A 88 8.96 5.28 -1.42
N ILE A 89 8.00 4.96 -2.31
CA ILE A 89 8.35 4.75 -3.72
C ILE A 89 8.78 6.09 -4.28
N MET A 90 10.09 6.28 -4.41
CA MET A 90 10.67 7.57 -4.78
C MET A 90 9.98 8.17 -6.00
N PRO A 91 9.82 7.46 -7.14
CA PRO A 91 9.17 8.06 -8.30
C PRO A 91 7.71 8.50 -8.08
N ALA A 92 7.00 7.93 -7.11
CA ALA A 92 5.61 8.26 -6.84
C ALA A 92 5.43 9.62 -6.14
N ILE A 93 6.42 10.10 -5.38
CA ILE A 93 6.31 11.33 -4.57
C ILE A 93 6.92 12.57 -5.25
N PRO A 94 6.53 13.80 -4.86
CA PRO A 94 7.13 15.02 -5.40
C PRO A 94 8.62 15.15 -5.09
N ASP A 95 9.41 15.78 -5.99
CA ASP A 95 10.87 15.90 -5.84
C ASP A 95 11.32 16.56 -4.55
N ARG A 96 10.57 17.58 -4.08
CA ARG A 96 10.82 18.23 -2.80
C ARG A 96 10.76 17.24 -1.64
N ASP A 97 9.82 16.30 -1.68
CA ASP A 97 9.65 15.30 -0.63
C ASP A 97 10.70 14.19 -0.77
N LYS A 98 11.09 13.80 -2.00
CA LYS A 98 12.24 12.92 -2.23
C LYS A 98 13.50 13.48 -1.55
N GLN A 99 13.80 14.76 -1.77
CA GLN A 99 14.94 15.45 -1.16
C GLN A 99 14.83 15.48 0.37
N GLY A 100 13.66 15.85 0.91
CA GLY A 100 13.47 15.89 2.36
C GLY A 100 13.64 14.53 3.03
N GLN A 101 13.11 13.46 2.44
CA GLN A 101 13.25 12.09 2.93
C GLN A 101 14.72 11.61 2.89
N LEU A 102 15.45 11.90 1.81
CA LEU A 102 16.87 11.56 1.67
C LEU A 102 17.76 12.32 2.67
N ASN A 103 17.48 13.62 2.86
CA ASN A 103 18.20 14.46 3.81
C ASN A 103 17.93 14.01 5.24
N MET A 104 16.68 13.68 5.57
CA MET A 104 16.32 13.17 6.90
C MET A 104 17.07 11.88 7.26
N MET A 105 17.18 10.93 6.31
CA MET A 105 18.01 9.73 6.50
C MET A 105 19.49 10.07 6.65
N SER A 106 20.01 10.94 5.78
CA SER A 106 21.42 11.33 5.82
C SER A 106 21.81 12.02 7.12
N GLU A 107 20.95 12.90 7.63
CA GLU A 107 21.12 13.58 8.91
C GLU A 107 21.04 12.62 10.08
N PHE A 108 20.06 11.69 10.09
CA PHE A 108 19.97 10.67 11.13
C PHE A 108 21.24 9.83 11.21
N LEU A 109 21.71 9.29 10.07
CA LEU A 109 22.91 8.45 10.03
C LEU A 109 24.17 9.23 10.43
N LYS A 110 24.29 10.48 9.98
CA LYS A 110 25.40 11.35 10.35
C LYS A 110 25.41 11.67 11.84
N ASN A 111 24.26 11.99 12.43
CA ASN A 111 24.15 12.33 13.84
C ASN A 111 24.38 11.12 14.74
N ARG A 112 23.81 9.95 14.41
CA ARG A 112 23.91 8.74 15.23
C ARG A 112 25.23 7.99 15.07
N PHE A 113 25.78 7.93 13.85
CA PHE A 113 26.93 7.08 13.51
C PHE A 113 28.15 7.86 13.01
N GLY A 114 28.06 9.19 12.87
CA GLY A 114 29.16 10.06 12.46
C GLY A 114 29.46 10.03 10.96
N ARG A 115 28.61 9.39 10.14
CA ARG A 115 28.81 9.27 8.69
C ARG A 115 27.50 9.48 7.93
N ALA A 116 27.54 10.33 6.90
CA ALA A 116 26.47 10.39 5.91
C ALA A 116 26.61 9.21 4.93
N PRO A 117 25.50 8.68 4.40
CA PRO A 117 25.53 7.55 3.48
C PRO A 117 26.08 7.99 2.10
N ALA A 118 26.89 7.13 1.48
CA ALA A 118 27.33 7.33 0.10
C ALA A 118 26.37 6.70 -0.92
N GLY A 119 25.61 5.68 -0.51
CA GLY A 119 24.63 4.99 -1.34
C GLY A 119 23.22 5.07 -0.80
N ALA A 120 22.25 4.88 -1.67
CA ALA A 120 20.84 4.74 -1.31
C ALA A 120 20.28 3.37 -1.69
N TRP A 121 19.49 2.79 -0.80
CA TRP A 121 18.52 1.75 -1.15
C TRP A 121 17.28 2.40 -1.76
N LEU A 122 16.74 1.80 -2.81
CA LEU A 122 15.47 2.22 -3.40
C LEU A 122 14.37 1.24 -3.04
N ALA A 123 13.35 1.75 -2.34
CA ALA A 123 12.14 1.03 -2.00
C ALA A 123 11.60 0.27 -3.22
N GLU A 124 11.43 -1.03 -3.07
CA GLU A 124 10.93 -1.93 -4.13
C GLU A 124 11.70 -1.87 -5.46
N ARG A 125 12.93 -1.34 -5.44
CA ARG A 125 13.78 -1.13 -6.63
C ARG A 125 13.04 -0.41 -7.76
N VAL A 126 12.05 0.42 -7.46
CA VAL A 126 11.28 1.16 -8.49
C VAL A 126 12.15 2.31 -9.01
N TRP A 127 12.59 2.16 -10.25
CA TRP A 127 13.46 3.12 -10.94
C TRP A 127 12.70 3.88 -12.02
N GLU A 128 12.94 5.20 -12.08
CA GLU A 128 12.64 6.04 -13.24
C GLU A 128 13.90 6.86 -13.58
N PRO A 129 14.24 7.11 -14.86
CA PRO A 129 15.50 7.74 -15.24
C PRO A 129 15.81 9.07 -14.52
N GLY A 130 14.78 9.90 -14.30
CA GLY A 130 14.90 11.19 -13.61
C GLY A 130 15.35 11.09 -12.15
N LEU A 131 15.30 9.90 -11.54
CA LEU A 131 15.75 9.71 -10.16
C LEU A 131 17.27 9.87 -10.00
N ALA A 132 18.05 9.75 -11.08
CA ALA A 132 19.50 9.92 -11.04
C ALA A 132 19.90 11.33 -10.55
N SER A 133 19.26 12.38 -11.07
CA SER A 133 19.55 13.77 -10.70
C SER A 133 19.12 14.07 -9.26
N VAL A 134 17.96 13.55 -8.84
CA VAL A 134 17.45 13.68 -7.46
C VAL A 134 18.42 13.07 -6.45
N LEU A 135 18.88 11.84 -6.69
CA LEU A 135 19.82 11.17 -5.78
C LEU A 135 21.17 11.90 -5.74
N ALA A 136 21.69 12.30 -6.90
CA ALA A 136 22.95 13.04 -6.99
C ALA A 136 22.88 14.39 -6.23
N ASP A 137 21.76 15.11 -6.33
CA ASP A 137 21.53 16.37 -5.60
C ASP A 137 21.51 16.20 -4.08
N ALA A 138 21.05 15.04 -3.61
CA ALA A 138 21.08 14.67 -2.19
C ALA A 138 22.48 14.20 -1.72
N GLY A 139 23.50 14.24 -2.58
CA GLY A 139 24.87 13.80 -2.28
C GLY A 139 25.06 12.28 -2.34
N ILE A 140 24.08 11.53 -2.84
CA ILE A 140 24.19 10.09 -3.05
C ILE A 140 25.06 9.83 -4.29
N LYS A 141 26.06 8.97 -4.12
CA LYS A 141 27.03 8.62 -5.16
C LYS A 141 26.65 7.38 -5.94
N TYR A 142 25.88 6.48 -5.33
CA TYR A 142 25.41 5.27 -5.99
C TYR A 142 24.05 4.80 -5.48
N THR A 143 23.38 3.98 -6.29
CA THR A 143 22.19 3.23 -5.89
C THR A 143 22.32 1.76 -6.31
N VAL A 144 21.49 0.92 -5.72
CA VAL A 144 21.40 -0.51 -6.00
C VAL A 144 20.09 -0.82 -6.73
N LEU A 145 20.15 -1.62 -7.79
CA LEU A 145 19.01 -2.01 -8.62
C LEU A 145 19.15 -3.49 -8.99
N ASP A 146 18.05 -4.16 -9.33
CA ASP A 146 18.11 -5.55 -9.81
C ASP A 146 18.79 -5.67 -11.17
N ASP A 147 19.50 -6.78 -11.40
CA ASP A 147 20.08 -7.16 -12.69
C ASP A 147 19.07 -7.07 -13.85
N TYR A 148 17.78 -7.33 -13.57
CA TYR A 148 16.68 -7.17 -14.50
C TYR A 148 16.64 -5.78 -15.16
N HIS A 149 16.91 -4.69 -14.44
CA HIS A 149 16.96 -3.33 -15.00
C HIS A 149 17.98 -3.23 -16.13
N PHE A 150 19.16 -3.81 -15.91
CA PHE A 150 20.27 -3.78 -16.84
C PHE A 150 19.99 -4.70 -18.04
N LYS A 151 19.38 -5.87 -17.79
CA LYS A 151 18.96 -6.81 -18.83
C LYS A 151 17.87 -6.20 -19.72
N CYS A 152 16.96 -5.39 -19.17
CA CYS A 152 16.00 -4.61 -19.96
C CYS A 152 16.67 -3.59 -20.89
N SER A 153 17.89 -3.16 -20.59
CA SER A 153 18.74 -2.32 -21.46
C SER A 153 19.71 -3.14 -22.34
N GLY A 154 19.50 -4.46 -22.45
CA GLY A 154 20.27 -5.35 -23.32
C GLY A 154 21.59 -5.87 -22.73
N LYS A 155 21.82 -5.73 -21.42
CA LYS A 155 22.98 -6.36 -20.75
C LYS A 155 22.78 -7.85 -20.55
N THR A 156 23.88 -8.59 -20.56
CA THR A 156 23.93 -10.04 -20.29
C THR A 156 24.57 -10.32 -18.92
N ASP A 157 24.48 -11.54 -18.38
CA ASP A 157 25.10 -11.86 -17.09
C ASP A 157 26.62 -11.57 -17.04
N GLU A 158 27.33 -11.72 -18.17
CA GLU A 158 28.76 -11.38 -18.30
C GLU A 158 29.04 -9.87 -18.13
N ASP A 159 28.04 -9.04 -18.45
CA ASP A 159 28.11 -7.59 -18.34
C ASP A 159 27.87 -7.09 -16.91
N LEU A 160 27.36 -7.93 -16.00
CA LEU A 160 26.88 -7.50 -14.67
C LEU A 160 27.86 -7.76 -13.53
N ASN A 161 29.10 -8.13 -13.83
CA ASN A 161 30.14 -8.32 -12.81
C ASN A 161 30.88 -7.02 -12.40
N GLY A 162 30.15 -5.89 -12.32
CA GLY A 162 30.68 -4.56 -12.00
C GLY A 162 29.55 -3.54 -11.86
N HIS A 163 29.89 -2.25 -11.81
CA HIS A 163 28.90 -1.16 -11.80
C HIS A 163 28.97 -0.31 -13.07
N TYR A 164 27.94 0.48 -13.30
CA TYR A 164 27.86 1.43 -14.40
C TYR A 164 27.58 2.83 -13.89
N ILE A 165 27.81 3.84 -14.72
CA ILE A 165 27.35 5.21 -14.48
C ILE A 165 26.10 5.46 -15.32
N THR A 166 25.03 5.93 -14.70
CA THR A 166 23.90 6.57 -15.37
C THR A 166 23.97 8.08 -15.12
N GLU A 167 23.25 8.87 -15.90
CA GLU A 167 23.09 10.30 -15.62
C GLU A 167 21.67 10.75 -15.96
N ASP A 168 21.26 11.83 -15.31
CA ASP A 168 20.11 12.65 -15.70
C ASP A 168 20.52 14.12 -15.51
N GLN A 169 20.18 14.96 -16.48
CA GLN A 169 20.48 16.40 -16.45
C GLN A 169 21.98 16.72 -16.19
N GLY A 170 22.90 15.89 -16.68
CA GLY A 170 24.33 16.06 -16.49
C GLY A 170 24.85 15.64 -15.11
N LYS A 171 24.00 15.05 -14.26
CA LYS A 171 24.35 14.59 -12.92
C LYS A 171 24.59 13.08 -12.92
N PRO A 172 25.84 12.62 -12.74
CA PRO A 172 26.16 11.20 -12.77
C PRO A 172 25.77 10.50 -11.46
N LEU A 173 25.34 9.25 -11.57
CA LEU A 173 25.08 8.34 -10.45
C LEU A 173 25.60 6.95 -10.80
N ALA A 174 26.32 6.30 -9.89
CA ALA A 174 26.70 4.91 -10.08
C ALA A 174 25.51 3.97 -9.77
N VAL A 175 25.33 2.92 -10.58
CA VAL A 175 24.27 1.92 -10.41
C VAL A 175 24.87 0.52 -10.34
N PHE A 176 24.49 -0.22 -9.30
CA PHE A 176 24.97 -1.57 -9.02
C PHE A 176 23.87 -2.62 -9.29
N PRO A 177 24.14 -3.67 -10.12
CA PRO A 177 23.19 -4.74 -10.41
C PRO A 177 23.21 -5.85 -9.35
N ILE A 178 22.18 -5.92 -8.50
CA ILE A 178 21.93 -7.04 -7.60
C ILE A 178 21.71 -8.31 -8.43
N SER A 179 22.38 -9.41 -8.08
CA SER A 179 22.21 -10.69 -8.76
C SER A 179 20.96 -11.41 -8.29
N GLN A 180 19.97 -11.56 -9.16
CA GLN A 180 18.79 -12.39 -8.89
C GLN A 180 19.22 -13.83 -8.52
N LYS A 181 20.21 -14.39 -9.22
CA LYS A 181 20.70 -15.75 -8.93
C LYS A 181 21.24 -15.89 -7.51
N LEU A 182 22.03 -14.93 -7.02
CA LEU A 182 22.52 -14.98 -5.64
C LEU A 182 21.38 -14.80 -4.63
N ARG A 183 20.39 -13.94 -4.92
CA ARG A 183 19.18 -13.82 -4.10
C ARG A 183 18.47 -15.17 -3.99
N TYR A 184 18.29 -15.91 -5.08
CA TYR A 184 17.56 -17.19 -5.02
C TYR A 184 18.36 -18.30 -4.33
N LEU A 185 19.70 -18.27 -4.44
CA LEU A 185 20.56 -19.25 -3.77
C LEU A 185 20.65 -19.01 -2.25
N ALA A 186 20.81 -17.77 -1.79
CA ALA A 186 21.02 -17.47 -0.37
C ALA A 186 19.72 -16.99 0.32
N PRO A 187 19.24 -17.61 1.42
CA PRO A 187 19.80 -18.76 2.14
C PRO A 187 19.19 -20.12 1.76
N PHE A 188 18.42 -20.22 0.67
CA PHE A 188 17.55 -21.37 0.41
C PHE A 188 18.26 -22.61 -0.17
N HIS A 189 19.41 -22.45 -0.81
CA HIS A 189 20.22 -23.54 -1.38
C HIS A 189 21.43 -23.87 -0.50
N ASN A 190 22.11 -24.98 -0.76
CA ASN A 190 23.31 -25.33 0.00
C ASN A 190 24.41 -24.28 -0.18
N VAL A 191 25.18 -24.02 0.89
CA VAL A 191 26.30 -23.06 0.86
C VAL A 191 27.30 -23.37 -0.26
N ASP A 192 27.59 -24.64 -0.51
CA ASP A 192 28.51 -25.06 -1.58
C ASP A 192 28.04 -24.62 -2.99
N GLU A 193 26.73 -24.54 -3.22
CA GLU A 193 26.16 -24.04 -4.47
C GLU A 193 26.41 -22.53 -4.62
N VAL A 194 26.28 -21.77 -3.52
CA VAL A 194 26.60 -20.33 -3.49
C VAL A 194 28.08 -20.11 -3.78
N ILE A 195 28.96 -20.84 -3.10
CA ILE A 195 30.42 -20.72 -3.27
C ILE A 195 30.84 -21.14 -4.68
N SER A 196 30.27 -22.22 -5.21
CA SER A 196 30.51 -22.66 -6.59
C SER A 196 30.09 -21.61 -7.61
N HIS A 197 28.94 -20.98 -7.38
CA HIS A 197 28.49 -19.90 -8.24
C HIS A 197 29.41 -18.66 -8.16
N LEU A 198 29.80 -18.23 -6.96
CA LEU A 198 30.80 -17.16 -6.80
C LEU A 198 32.10 -17.52 -7.54
N LYS A 199 32.61 -18.73 -7.37
CA LYS A 199 33.83 -19.18 -8.06
C LYS A 199 33.70 -19.12 -9.58
N SER A 200 32.52 -19.41 -10.14
CA SER A 200 32.27 -19.29 -11.59
C SER A 200 32.29 -17.86 -12.12
N LEU A 201 32.07 -16.85 -11.26
CA LEU A 201 32.09 -15.43 -11.64
C LEU A 201 33.51 -14.85 -11.63
N ARG A 202 34.49 -15.56 -11.06
CA ARG A 202 35.88 -15.13 -11.00
C ARG A 202 36.46 -15.02 -12.41
N GLN A 203 37.21 -13.93 -12.64
CA GLN A 203 37.95 -13.73 -13.89
C GLN A 203 39.46 -13.70 -13.57
N PRO A 204 40.29 -14.57 -14.18
CA PRO A 204 41.71 -14.70 -13.82
C PRO A 204 42.56 -13.44 -14.05
N ASP A 205 42.16 -12.61 -15.02
CA ASP A 205 42.98 -11.51 -15.55
C ASP A 205 42.47 -10.11 -15.15
N ARG A 206 41.34 -10.02 -14.45
CA ARG A 206 40.76 -8.75 -13.99
C ARG A 206 39.89 -8.93 -12.75
N ASP A 207 39.76 -7.87 -11.96
CA ASP A 207 38.81 -7.83 -10.86
C ASP A 207 37.38 -7.96 -11.41
N ALA A 208 36.57 -8.74 -10.72
CA ALA A 208 35.15 -8.93 -10.98
C ALA A 208 34.38 -8.66 -9.70
N LEU A 209 33.11 -8.26 -9.83
CA LEU A 209 32.23 -7.98 -8.71
C LEU A 209 31.03 -8.93 -8.72
N ALA A 210 30.72 -9.54 -7.58
CA ALA A 210 29.48 -10.25 -7.33
C ALA A 210 28.69 -9.52 -6.24
N ILE A 211 27.37 -9.42 -6.38
CA ILE A 211 26.52 -8.58 -5.53
C ILE A 211 25.31 -9.39 -5.07
N LEU A 212 25.21 -9.60 -3.78
CA LEU A 212 24.02 -10.08 -3.09
C LEU A 212 23.54 -8.96 -2.17
N ALA A 213 22.36 -8.41 -2.43
CA ALA A 213 21.67 -7.51 -1.50
C ALA A 213 20.19 -7.84 -1.55
N ASP A 214 19.57 -8.07 -0.39
CA ASP A 214 18.20 -8.57 -0.29
C ASP A 214 17.61 -8.24 1.09
N ASP A 215 16.33 -8.56 1.28
CA ASP A 215 15.61 -8.38 2.54
C ASP A 215 16.29 -9.17 3.68
N GLY A 216 16.44 -8.54 4.84
CA GLY A 216 17.01 -9.18 6.03
C GLY A 216 16.04 -10.09 6.75
N GLU A 217 14.74 -9.83 6.59
CA GLU A 217 13.65 -10.66 7.07
C GLU A 217 13.72 -12.09 6.49
N LYS A 218 14.33 -12.25 5.31
CA LYS A 218 14.62 -13.53 4.67
C LYS A 218 15.57 -14.42 5.48
N PHE A 219 16.40 -13.82 6.33
CA PHE A 219 17.34 -14.52 7.19
C PHE A 219 16.78 -14.71 8.60
N GLY A 220 15.47 -14.93 8.75
CA GLY A 220 14.89 -15.30 10.04
C GLY A 220 13.37 -15.21 10.16
N VAL A 221 12.75 -14.16 9.62
CA VAL A 221 11.31 -13.88 9.81
C VAL A 221 10.45 -14.74 8.91
N TRP A 222 10.85 -14.91 7.64
CA TRP A 222 10.07 -15.67 6.68
C TRP A 222 9.86 -17.13 7.14
N PRO A 223 8.74 -17.78 6.78
CA PRO A 223 8.42 -19.12 7.27
C PRO A 223 9.57 -20.13 7.13
N GLY A 224 9.99 -20.73 8.25
CA GLY A 224 11.07 -21.72 8.33
C GLY A 224 12.50 -21.15 8.22
N THR A 225 12.67 -19.86 7.96
CA THR A 225 14.00 -19.28 7.73
C THR A 225 14.82 -19.09 9.00
N HIS A 226 14.21 -18.88 10.17
CA HIS A 226 14.95 -18.85 11.45
C HIS A 226 15.66 -20.18 11.72
N GLU A 227 14.92 -21.28 11.61
CA GLU A 227 15.46 -22.64 11.78
C GLU A 227 16.59 -22.89 10.76
N LEU A 228 16.38 -22.53 9.49
CA LEU A 228 17.38 -22.71 8.44
C LEU A 228 18.65 -21.88 8.71
N ALA A 229 18.49 -20.57 8.95
CA ALA A 229 19.58 -19.62 9.04
C ALA A 229 20.44 -19.84 10.30
N TYR A 230 19.80 -20.10 11.45
CA TYR A 230 20.46 -20.12 12.76
C TYR A 230 20.50 -21.51 13.41
N GLU A 231 19.38 -22.22 13.52
CA GLU A 231 19.35 -23.52 14.23
C GLU A 231 20.09 -24.62 13.46
N LYS A 232 19.88 -24.70 12.14
CA LYS A 232 20.63 -25.55 11.20
C LYS A 232 21.97 -24.93 10.78
N GLY A 233 22.22 -23.69 11.20
CA GLY A 233 23.51 -23.02 11.06
C GLY A 233 23.90 -22.65 9.63
N TRP A 234 22.95 -22.44 8.71
CA TRP A 234 23.26 -22.07 7.32
C TRP A 234 24.14 -20.82 7.24
N LEU A 235 23.80 -19.75 7.96
CA LEU A 235 24.58 -18.51 7.94
C LEU A 235 25.99 -18.70 8.51
N LYS A 236 26.12 -19.47 9.59
CA LYS A 236 27.43 -19.80 10.18
C LYS A 236 28.29 -20.58 9.18
N ASN A 237 27.71 -21.55 8.49
CA ASN A 237 28.40 -22.32 7.46
C ASN A 237 28.79 -21.44 6.27
N PHE A 238 27.91 -20.53 5.85
CA PHE A 238 28.20 -19.55 4.80
C PHE A 238 29.39 -18.67 5.14
N LEU A 239 29.44 -18.11 6.35
CA LEU A 239 30.59 -17.31 6.82
C LEU A 239 31.88 -18.14 6.86
N ASN A 240 31.83 -19.38 7.35
CA ASN A 240 32.99 -20.27 7.38
C ASN A 240 33.53 -20.57 5.98
N GLU A 241 32.66 -20.85 5.01
CA GLU A 241 33.08 -21.11 3.64
C GLU A 241 33.61 -19.86 2.93
N LEU A 242 33.05 -18.69 3.21
CA LEU A 242 33.62 -17.43 2.73
C LEU A 242 35.04 -17.20 3.27
N ASP A 243 35.29 -17.45 4.56
CA ASP A 243 36.62 -17.28 5.18
C ASP A 243 37.66 -18.22 4.57
N LYS A 244 37.30 -19.50 4.36
CA LYS A 244 38.16 -20.51 3.71
C LYS A 244 38.58 -20.12 2.30
N ASN A 245 37.76 -19.34 1.59
CA ASN A 245 37.97 -19.00 0.19
C ASN A 245 38.59 -17.60 -0.02
N ARG A 246 39.09 -16.95 1.04
CA ARG A 246 39.67 -15.58 0.99
C ARG A 246 40.93 -15.43 0.14
N GLU A 247 41.55 -16.54 -0.28
CA GLU A 247 42.67 -16.52 -1.22
C GLU A 247 42.25 -15.97 -2.59
N TRP A 248 41.01 -16.23 -3.02
CA TRP A 248 40.48 -15.83 -4.33
C TRP A 248 39.22 -14.95 -4.22
N LEU A 249 38.61 -14.87 -3.05
CA LEU A 249 37.43 -14.06 -2.75
C LEU A 249 37.79 -12.91 -1.79
N GLU A 250 37.24 -11.73 -2.03
CA GLU A 250 37.43 -10.54 -1.18
C GLU A 250 36.08 -9.90 -0.90
N LEU A 251 35.72 -9.77 0.38
CA LEU A 251 34.50 -9.07 0.75
C LEU A 251 34.76 -7.56 0.82
N VAL A 252 33.90 -6.79 0.15
CA VAL A 252 33.95 -5.33 0.11
C VAL A 252 32.55 -4.76 0.30
N THR A 253 32.49 -3.53 0.79
CA THR A 253 31.27 -2.71 0.78
C THR A 253 31.06 -2.07 -0.60
N PHE A 254 29.89 -1.48 -0.86
CA PHE A 254 29.63 -0.81 -2.12
C PHE A 254 30.55 0.41 -2.32
N SER A 255 30.77 1.22 -1.27
CA SER A 255 31.71 2.35 -1.34
C SER A 255 33.14 1.90 -1.66
N GLN A 256 33.61 0.82 -1.04
CA GLN A 256 34.94 0.27 -1.35
C GLN A 256 35.03 -0.27 -2.78
N ALA A 257 33.96 -0.89 -3.29
CA ALA A 257 33.90 -1.33 -4.68
C ALA A 257 33.90 -0.13 -5.65
N LEU A 258 33.18 0.95 -5.32
CA LEU A 258 33.14 2.18 -6.11
C LEU A 258 34.52 2.86 -6.20
N GLU A 259 35.29 2.84 -5.12
CA GLU A 259 36.64 3.42 -5.07
C GLU A 259 37.70 2.58 -5.79
N THR A 260 37.54 1.25 -5.82
CA THR A 260 38.59 0.33 -6.26
C THR A 260 38.33 -0.36 -7.59
N ILE A 261 37.10 -0.34 -8.10
CA ILE A 261 36.72 -0.94 -9.38
C ILE A 261 36.28 0.18 -10.32
N PRO A 262 36.88 0.36 -11.51
CA PRO A 262 36.39 1.35 -12.46
C PRO A 262 35.01 0.95 -12.99
N ALA A 263 34.16 1.95 -13.23
CA ALA A 263 32.87 1.72 -13.89
C ALA A 263 33.07 1.03 -15.24
N LYS A 264 32.20 0.08 -15.57
CA LYS A 264 32.22 -0.62 -16.86
C LYS A 264 31.89 0.29 -18.04
N GLY A 265 31.27 1.42 -17.77
CA GLY A 265 30.89 2.42 -18.75
C GLY A 265 29.62 3.14 -18.35
N ARG A 266 29.00 3.80 -19.33
CA ARG A 266 27.71 4.46 -19.18
C ARG A 266 26.55 3.52 -19.52
N ILE A 267 25.43 3.67 -18.83
CA ILE A 267 24.17 2.99 -19.13
C ILE A 267 22.98 3.93 -18.90
N TYR A 268 21.89 3.72 -19.62
CA TYR A 268 20.57 4.29 -19.30
C TYR A 268 19.61 3.13 -19.06
N LEU A 269 18.92 3.16 -17.91
CA LEU A 269 18.01 2.12 -17.47
C LEU A 269 16.56 2.58 -17.68
N PRO A 270 15.65 1.75 -18.22
CA PRO A 270 14.26 2.12 -18.40
C PRO A 270 13.52 2.14 -17.06
N THR A 271 12.31 2.69 -17.06
CA THR A 271 11.38 2.52 -15.93
C THR A 271 11.13 1.03 -15.67
N ALA A 272 11.48 0.57 -14.48
CA ALA A 272 11.37 -0.84 -14.09
C ALA A 272 11.43 -1.01 -12.56
N SER A 273 11.26 -2.26 -12.14
CA SER A 273 11.52 -2.78 -10.80
C SER A 273 12.07 -4.21 -10.99
N TYR A 274 12.04 -5.07 -9.98
CA TYR A 274 12.23 -6.51 -10.18
C TYR A 274 11.07 -7.11 -11.00
N ALA A 275 11.32 -8.23 -11.69
CA ALA A 275 10.41 -8.75 -12.71
C ALA A 275 9.00 -9.06 -12.17
N GLU A 276 8.92 -9.56 -10.93
CA GLU A 276 7.69 -9.96 -10.25
C GLU A 276 6.77 -8.76 -9.99
N MET A 277 7.32 -7.57 -9.72
CA MET A 277 6.56 -6.33 -9.57
C MET A 277 5.73 -6.02 -10.82
N GLY A 278 6.31 -6.25 -12.00
CA GLY A 278 5.63 -6.01 -13.27
C GLY A 278 4.45 -6.96 -13.52
N GLU A 279 4.45 -8.14 -12.91
CA GLU A 279 3.32 -9.08 -12.96
C GLU A 279 2.20 -8.63 -12.01
N TRP A 280 2.53 -8.30 -10.76
CA TRP A 280 1.56 -7.93 -9.74
C TRP A 280 0.81 -6.64 -10.04
N ALA A 281 1.48 -5.70 -10.70
CA ALA A 281 0.91 -4.41 -11.10
C ALA A 281 -0.19 -4.53 -12.17
N LEU A 282 -0.26 -5.67 -12.88
CA LEU A 282 -1.27 -5.89 -13.91
C LEU A 282 -2.64 -6.23 -13.31
N GLU A 283 -3.70 -5.82 -14.02
CA GLU A 283 -5.04 -6.34 -13.75
C GLU A 283 -5.10 -7.85 -14.06
N PRO A 284 -5.97 -8.63 -13.38
CA PRO A 284 -5.98 -10.09 -13.50
C PRO A 284 -6.12 -10.62 -14.93
N LYS A 285 -6.86 -9.93 -15.81
CA LYS A 285 -7.00 -10.34 -17.21
C LYS A 285 -5.71 -10.16 -18.00
N ALA A 286 -4.99 -9.05 -17.79
CA ALA A 286 -3.72 -8.79 -18.44
C ALA A 286 -2.60 -9.68 -17.86
N GLU A 287 -2.60 -9.88 -16.54
CA GLU A 287 -1.71 -10.82 -15.87
C GLU A 287 -1.87 -12.23 -16.45
N ALA A 288 -3.10 -12.68 -16.74
CA ALA A 288 -3.35 -14.00 -17.33
C ALA A 288 -2.55 -14.22 -18.63
N VAL A 289 -2.56 -13.21 -19.49
CA VAL A 289 -1.88 -13.22 -20.79
C VAL A 289 -0.36 -13.18 -20.59
N TYR A 290 0.10 -12.36 -19.65
CA TYR A 290 1.52 -12.31 -19.28
C TYR A 290 2.00 -13.67 -18.75
N SER A 291 1.24 -14.29 -17.85
CA SER A 291 1.53 -15.59 -17.24
C SER A 291 1.53 -16.71 -18.28
N GLU A 292 0.58 -16.72 -19.21
CA GLU A 292 0.56 -17.67 -20.34
C GLU A 292 1.86 -17.57 -21.16
N LEU A 293 2.26 -16.36 -21.53
CA LEU A 293 3.51 -16.14 -22.27
C LEU A 293 4.73 -16.58 -21.46
N ALA A 294 4.81 -16.18 -20.19
CA ALA A 294 5.90 -16.56 -19.30
C ALA A 294 6.00 -18.08 -19.15
N GLN A 295 4.88 -18.78 -18.97
CA GLN A 295 4.83 -20.24 -18.87
C GLN A 295 5.26 -20.92 -20.17
N ARG A 296 4.83 -20.43 -21.34
CA ARG A 296 5.28 -20.94 -22.64
C ARG A 296 6.78 -20.81 -22.81
N LEU A 297 7.33 -19.62 -22.52
CA LEU A 297 8.78 -19.38 -22.58
C LEU A 297 9.56 -20.25 -21.58
N LYS A 298 9.00 -20.50 -20.39
CA LYS A 298 9.60 -21.41 -19.40
C LYS A 298 9.61 -22.85 -19.90
N ALA A 299 8.49 -23.33 -20.48
CA ALA A 299 8.37 -24.66 -21.04
C ALA A 299 9.34 -24.90 -22.22
N GLU A 300 9.62 -23.87 -23.01
CA GLU A 300 10.60 -23.89 -24.10
C GLU A 300 12.05 -23.72 -23.63
N GLY A 301 12.29 -23.45 -22.35
CA GLY A 301 13.62 -23.15 -21.80
C GLY A 301 14.19 -21.79 -22.27
N SER A 302 13.37 -20.94 -22.88
CA SER A 302 13.77 -19.68 -23.51
C SER A 302 13.48 -18.45 -22.65
N TYR A 303 12.79 -18.62 -21.50
CA TYR A 303 12.42 -17.54 -20.59
C TYR A 303 13.60 -16.65 -20.17
N PRO A 304 14.77 -17.17 -19.73
CA PRO A 304 15.88 -16.29 -19.31
C PRO A 304 16.38 -15.36 -20.42
N ARG A 305 16.27 -15.78 -21.69
CA ARG A 305 16.70 -14.99 -22.85
C ARG A 305 15.71 -13.88 -23.20
N TYR A 306 14.41 -14.15 -23.04
CA TYR A 306 13.35 -13.25 -23.52
C TYR A 306 12.69 -12.42 -22.42
N SER A 307 12.70 -12.87 -21.16
CA SER A 307 12.03 -12.19 -20.04
C SER A 307 12.41 -10.72 -19.85
N PRO A 308 13.64 -10.24 -20.13
CA PRO A 308 13.95 -8.81 -20.02
C PRO A 308 13.24 -7.93 -21.08
N PHE A 309 12.80 -8.56 -22.17
CA PHE A 309 12.10 -7.92 -23.29
C PHE A 309 10.58 -8.15 -23.24
N VAL A 310 10.11 -9.04 -22.37
CA VAL A 310 8.69 -9.16 -22.03
C VAL A 310 8.37 -8.09 -21.00
N LYS A 311 7.43 -7.20 -21.32
CA LYS A 311 7.03 -6.10 -20.44
C LYS A 311 5.76 -6.47 -19.67
N GLY A 312 5.82 -6.36 -18.35
CA GLY A 312 4.66 -6.27 -17.48
C GLY A 312 4.25 -4.81 -17.27
N GLY A 313 3.52 -4.56 -16.19
CA GLY A 313 3.21 -3.21 -15.70
C GLY A 313 4.40 -2.55 -15.01
N THR A 314 4.15 -1.33 -14.53
CA THR A 314 5.01 -0.54 -13.67
C THR A 314 4.33 -0.36 -12.31
N TRP A 315 5.07 0.00 -11.26
CA TRP A 315 4.47 0.22 -9.94
C TRP A 315 3.31 1.24 -9.97
N ARG A 316 3.36 2.25 -10.84
CA ARG A 316 2.28 3.25 -10.97
C ARG A 316 0.95 2.64 -11.39
N ASP A 317 0.96 1.51 -12.09
CA ASP A 317 -0.26 0.85 -12.53
C ASP A 317 -1.11 0.35 -11.35
N PHE A 318 -0.54 0.21 -10.14
CA PHE A 318 -1.32 -0.02 -8.92
C PHE A 318 -2.30 1.09 -8.58
N LEU A 319 -1.99 2.34 -8.95
CA LEU A 319 -2.90 3.47 -8.76
C LEU A 319 -4.12 3.36 -9.70
N THR A 320 -3.97 2.70 -10.85
CA THR A 320 -5.11 2.40 -11.75
C THR A 320 -5.84 1.14 -11.28
N LYS A 321 -5.09 0.07 -10.96
CA LYS A 321 -5.63 -1.22 -10.50
C LYS A 321 -6.47 -1.07 -9.22
N TYR A 322 -6.05 -0.18 -8.33
CA TYR A 322 -6.70 0.09 -7.05
C TYR A 322 -7.08 1.57 -6.91
N PRO A 323 -8.31 1.96 -7.28
CA PRO A 323 -8.82 3.31 -7.08
C PRO A 323 -8.72 3.82 -5.63
N GLU A 324 -8.80 2.92 -4.64
CA GLU A 324 -8.62 3.25 -3.22
C GLU A 324 -7.18 3.67 -2.91
N SER A 325 -6.19 3.04 -3.55
CA SER A 325 -4.79 3.46 -3.45
C SER A 325 -4.58 4.83 -4.11
N ASN A 326 -5.16 5.05 -5.29
CA ASN A 326 -5.13 6.38 -5.93
C ASN A 326 -5.80 7.44 -5.05
N ASN A 327 -6.87 7.11 -4.34
CA ASN A 327 -7.51 8.05 -3.40
C ASN A 327 -6.51 8.51 -2.32
N ILE A 328 -5.79 7.58 -1.67
CA ILE A 328 -4.74 7.90 -0.69
C ILE A 328 -3.62 8.71 -1.35
N TYR A 329 -3.18 8.29 -2.54
CA TYR A 329 -2.11 8.95 -3.31
C TYR A 329 -2.44 10.41 -3.62
N ARG A 330 -3.67 10.68 -4.03
CA ARG A 330 -4.14 12.02 -4.39
C ARG A 330 -4.32 12.91 -3.17
N LYS A 331 -4.80 12.35 -2.06
CA LYS A 331 -4.73 13.00 -0.76
C LYS A 331 -3.27 13.35 -0.42
N MET A 332 -2.34 12.41 -0.50
CA MET A 332 -0.92 12.63 -0.23
C MET A 332 -0.34 13.76 -1.08
N LEU A 333 -0.64 13.82 -2.38
CA LEU A 333 -0.21 14.92 -3.25
C LEU A 333 -0.81 16.27 -2.84
N SER A 334 -2.11 16.29 -2.49
CA SER A 334 -2.80 17.50 -2.00
C SER A 334 -2.17 18.01 -0.69
N VAL A 335 -1.93 17.12 0.28
CA VAL A 335 -1.27 17.45 1.56
C VAL A 335 0.17 17.90 1.31
N SER A 336 0.91 17.20 0.45
CA SER A 336 2.27 17.57 0.05
C SER A 336 2.33 18.97 -0.55
N ALA A 337 1.39 19.33 -1.44
CA ALA A 337 1.34 20.67 -2.01
C ALA A 337 1.13 21.75 -0.92
N LYS A 338 0.22 21.51 0.03
CA LYS A 338 -0.04 22.42 1.17
C LYS A 338 1.14 22.50 2.15
N ALA A 339 1.88 21.41 2.31
CA ALA A 339 3.02 21.31 3.21
C ALA A 339 4.28 22.03 2.71
N ALA A 340 4.26 22.61 1.51
CA ALA A 340 5.37 23.37 0.97
C ALA A 340 5.76 24.53 1.91
N GLY A 341 7.01 24.51 2.39
CA GLY A 341 7.53 25.54 3.29
C GLY A 341 7.08 25.41 4.76
N GLN A 342 6.38 24.34 5.12
CA GLN A 342 6.01 24.05 6.50
C GLN A 342 7.20 23.50 7.31
N GLY A 343 7.06 23.53 8.64
CA GLY A 343 8.09 23.06 9.57
C GLY A 343 8.30 21.54 9.60
N PRO A 344 9.36 21.06 10.29
CA PRO A 344 9.77 19.66 10.29
C PRO A 344 8.71 18.72 10.88
N GLU A 345 7.87 19.18 11.81
CA GLU A 345 6.78 18.36 12.38
C GLU A 345 5.73 18.00 11.32
N VAL A 346 5.27 18.98 10.54
CA VAL A 346 4.33 18.75 9.42
C VAL A 346 4.94 17.84 8.37
N LEU A 347 6.19 18.11 7.99
CA LEU A 347 6.88 17.32 6.96
C LEU A 347 7.10 15.87 7.41
N ARG A 348 7.41 15.63 8.69
CA ARG A 348 7.57 14.28 9.23
C ARG A 348 6.27 13.47 9.13
N GLU A 349 5.14 14.07 9.46
CA GLU A 349 3.83 13.42 9.33
C GLU A 349 3.47 13.18 7.85
N LEU A 350 3.71 14.15 6.96
CA LEU A 350 3.57 13.93 5.52
C LEU A 350 4.42 12.74 5.04
N TYR A 351 5.68 12.69 5.46
CA TYR A 351 6.62 11.65 5.02
C TYR A 351 6.24 10.26 5.54
N ARG A 352 5.69 10.16 6.76
CA ARG A 352 5.08 8.92 7.26
C ARG A 352 3.89 8.48 6.40
N GLY A 353 3.06 9.43 5.97
CA GLY A 353 1.97 9.20 5.01
C GLY A 353 2.43 8.78 3.61
N GLN A 354 3.73 8.78 3.32
CA GLN A 354 4.31 8.34 2.04
C GLN A 354 4.91 6.93 2.09
N CYS A 355 4.83 6.23 3.23
CA CYS A 355 5.33 4.86 3.39
C CYS A 355 4.66 3.92 2.38
N ASN A 356 5.46 3.24 1.54
CA ASN A 356 4.94 2.59 0.34
C ASN A 356 3.94 1.45 0.60
N CYS A 357 4.09 0.69 1.69
CA CYS A 357 3.43 -0.61 1.85
C CYS A 357 1.90 -0.54 1.80
N GLY A 358 1.30 0.56 2.25
CA GLY A 358 -0.16 0.76 2.21
C GLY A 358 -0.71 1.20 0.84
N TYR A 359 0.12 1.33 -0.20
CA TYR A 359 -0.29 1.81 -1.54
C TYR A 359 -0.43 0.70 -2.59
N TRP A 360 0.07 -0.50 -2.35
CA TRP A 360 0.10 -1.54 -3.39
C TRP A 360 0.02 -2.95 -2.77
N HIS A 361 -0.15 -3.95 -3.62
CA HIS A 361 -0.25 -5.35 -3.19
C HIS A 361 0.53 -6.27 -4.14
N GLY A 362 1.37 -7.13 -3.57
CA GLY A 362 2.10 -8.18 -4.27
C GLY A 362 1.84 -9.53 -3.58
N VAL A 363 2.86 -10.10 -2.94
CA VAL A 363 2.73 -11.33 -2.13
C VAL A 363 2.44 -11.03 -0.66
N PHE A 364 2.82 -9.84 -0.18
CA PHE A 364 2.55 -9.37 1.17
C PHE A 364 1.23 -8.60 1.21
N GLY A 365 0.55 -8.62 2.36
CA GLY A 365 -0.80 -8.05 2.51
C GLY A 365 -0.92 -6.63 1.95
N GLY A 366 0.01 -5.72 2.28
CA GLY A 366 0.10 -4.39 1.68
C GLY A 366 -1.20 -3.59 1.80
N LEU A 367 -1.71 -3.07 0.68
CA LEU A 367 -2.99 -2.36 0.58
C LEU A 367 -4.17 -3.12 1.21
N TYR A 368 -4.16 -4.46 1.20
CA TYR A 368 -5.23 -5.27 1.79
C TYR A 368 -5.22 -5.29 3.32
N LEU A 369 -4.19 -4.74 3.97
CA LEU A 369 -4.11 -4.64 5.44
C LEU A 369 -4.70 -3.29 5.91
N PRO A 370 -5.87 -3.28 6.58
CA PRO A 370 -6.53 -2.02 6.94
C PRO A 370 -5.69 -1.11 7.85
N HIS A 371 -4.88 -1.69 8.74
CA HIS A 371 -4.03 -0.91 9.66
C HIS A 371 -2.92 -0.15 8.94
N LEU A 372 -2.42 -0.66 7.81
CA LEU A 372 -1.44 0.06 6.98
C LEU A 372 -2.08 1.23 6.24
N ARG A 373 -3.28 1.04 5.66
CA ARG A 373 -4.02 2.13 5.00
C ARG A 373 -4.45 3.21 5.99
N GLU A 374 -4.97 2.80 7.15
CA GLU A 374 -5.38 3.73 8.20
C GLU A 374 -4.20 4.58 8.66
N SER A 375 -3.03 3.97 8.83
CA SER A 375 -1.79 4.66 9.18
C SER A 375 -1.43 5.77 8.19
N LEU A 376 -1.55 5.51 6.88
CA LEU A 376 -1.34 6.53 5.85
C LEU A 376 -2.33 7.69 6.01
N TYR A 377 -3.63 7.40 6.09
CA TYR A 377 -4.64 8.43 6.31
C TYR A 377 -4.39 9.23 7.59
N ARG A 378 -4.06 8.57 8.70
CA ARG A 378 -3.78 9.20 9.99
C ARG A 378 -2.68 10.24 9.87
N HIS A 379 -1.55 9.85 9.30
CA HIS A 379 -0.41 10.75 9.16
C HIS A 379 -0.67 11.90 8.17
N LEU A 380 -1.43 11.65 7.09
CA LEU A 380 -1.83 12.71 6.15
C LEU A 380 -2.81 13.71 6.79
N ILE A 381 -3.84 13.22 7.49
CA ILE A 381 -4.82 14.07 8.19
C ILE A 381 -4.13 14.85 9.31
N ARG A 382 -3.21 14.22 10.04
CA ARG A 382 -2.41 14.86 11.08
C ARG A 382 -1.54 15.98 10.54
N ALA A 383 -0.89 15.77 9.39
CA ALA A 383 -0.14 16.83 8.72
C ALA A 383 -1.05 18.03 8.37
N GLU A 384 -2.27 17.78 7.87
CA GLU A 384 -3.26 18.84 7.63
C GLU A 384 -3.68 19.55 8.91
N ASN A 385 -3.99 18.82 9.98
CA ASN A 385 -4.35 19.39 11.28
C ASN A 385 -3.24 20.29 11.85
N LEU A 386 -1.98 19.85 11.75
CA LEU A 386 -0.83 20.65 12.18
C LEU A 386 -0.67 21.93 11.35
N MET A 387 -0.89 21.86 10.04
CA MET A 387 -0.89 23.06 9.18
C MET A 387 -2.02 24.03 9.54
N GLU A 388 -3.23 23.51 9.77
CA GLU A 388 -4.38 24.31 10.20
C GLU A 388 -4.12 24.97 11.57
N ALA A 389 -3.52 24.26 12.53
CA ALA A 389 -3.16 24.77 13.85
C ALA A 389 -2.03 25.83 13.81
N ASN A 390 -1.09 25.69 12.88
CA ASN A 390 0.02 26.64 12.70
C ASN A 390 -0.38 27.88 11.89
N SER A 391 -1.56 27.88 11.28
CA SER A 391 -2.02 28.97 10.43
C SER A 391 -2.32 30.23 11.24
N GLN A 392 -1.70 31.35 10.85
CA GLN A 392 -1.96 32.67 11.44
C GLN A 392 -3.16 33.38 10.79
N THR A 393 -3.70 32.83 9.70
CA THR A 393 -4.87 33.36 9.01
C THR A 393 -6.16 32.85 9.65
N VAL A 394 -7.20 33.68 9.65
CA VAL A 394 -8.54 33.26 10.08
C VAL A 394 -9.01 32.14 9.15
N VAL A 395 -9.02 30.90 9.65
CA VAL A 395 -9.56 29.75 8.92
C VAL A 395 -11.07 29.95 8.79
N PRO A 396 -11.64 29.87 7.57
CA PRO A 396 -13.08 29.99 7.39
C PRO A 396 -13.80 28.86 8.14
N VAL A 397 -15.04 29.13 8.58
CA VAL A 397 -15.80 28.18 9.41
C VAL A 397 -16.11 26.87 8.64
N PHE A 398 -16.19 26.97 7.31
CA PHE A 398 -16.17 25.84 6.37
C PHE A 398 -15.56 26.28 5.02
N GLU A 399 -15.08 25.31 4.25
CA GLU A 399 -14.51 25.47 2.91
C GLU A 399 -15.20 24.54 1.92
N ILE A 400 -15.27 24.99 0.68
CA ILE A 400 -15.66 24.18 -0.47
C ILE A 400 -14.66 24.40 -1.60
N ARG A 401 -14.23 23.32 -2.23
CA ARG A 401 -13.37 23.35 -3.41
C ARG A 401 -13.89 22.36 -4.45
N GLU A 402 -13.83 22.75 -5.71
CA GLU A 402 -14.10 21.86 -6.84
C GLU A 402 -12.82 21.75 -7.67
N PHE A 403 -12.28 20.54 -7.78
CA PHE A 403 -11.06 20.26 -8.52
C PHE A 403 -10.97 18.77 -8.85
N ASP A 404 -10.18 18.43 -9.87
CA ASP A 404 -9.86 17.05 -10.22
C ASP A 404 -8.98 16.44 -9.12
N PHE A 405 -9.63 15.79 -8.16
CA PHE A 405 -8.95 15.23 -7.00
C PHE A 405 -8.32 13.90 -7.38
N ASP A 406 -9.07 13.01 -8.02
CA ASP A 406 -8.57 11.68 -8.34
C ASP A 406 -7.65 11.64 -9.60
N GLY A 407 -7.60 12.75 -10.35
CA GLY A 407 -6.76 12.94 -11.53
C GLY A 407 -7.32 12.27 -12.79
N ASN A 408 -8.63 12.05 -12.86
CA ASN A 408 -9.31 11.43 -13.99
C ASN A 408 -9.82 12.45 -15.03
N GLY A 409 -9.64 13.76 -14.78
CA GLY A 409 -10.13 14.85 -15.63
C GLY A 409 -11.54 15.35 -15.30
N GLN A 410 -12.17 14.86 -14.24
CA GLN A 410 -13.46 15.33 -13.73
C GLN A 410 -13.30 15.84 -12.31
N ASN A 411 -14.03 16.90 -11.97
CA ASN A 411 -13.90 17.51 -10.65
C ASN A 411 -14.70 16.75 -9.59
N GLU A 412 -14.05 16.47 -8.47
CA GLU A 412 -14.69 16.19 -7.18
C GLU A 412 -15.04 17.49 -6.46
N VAL A 413 -15.94 17.37 -5.48
CA VAL A 413 -16.29 18.45 -4.55
C VAL A 413 -15.74 18.10 -3.16
N GLU A 414 -14.77 18.88 -2.70
CA GLU A 414 -14.25 18.84 -1.32
C GLU A 414 -15.09 19.77 -0.44
N LEU A 415 -15.61 19.26 0.68
CA LEU A 415 -16.24 20.04 1.75
C LEU A 415 -15.40 19.86 3.01
N SER A 416 -15.01 20.95 3.68
CA SER A 416 -14.21 20.84 4.90
C SER A 416 -14.64 21.85 5.96
N ASN A 417 -14.62 21.44 7.23
CA ASN A 417 -14.76 22.34 8.38
C ASN A 417 -13.74 21.90 9.45
N ARG A 418 -13.93 22.36 10.70
CA ARG A 418 -13.05 22.00 11.83
C ARG A 418 -13.03 20.49 12.14
N TYR A 419 -14.13 19.79 11.92
CA TYR A 419 -14.33 18.41 12.36
C TYR A 419 -14.24 17.40 11.21
N ASN A 420 -14.70 17.81 10.02
CA ASN A 420 -14.92 16.95 8.88
C ASN A 420 -14.13 17.41 7.66
N ARG A 421 -13.73 16.45 6.84
CA ARG A 421 -13.43 16.67 5.41
C ARG A 421 -14.08 15.58 4.59
N LEU A 422 -14.84 15.98 3.58
CA LEU A 422 -15.67 15.13 2.72
C LEU A 422 -15.23 15.30 1.27
N TYR A 423 -15.06 14.21 0.53
CA TYR A 423 -14.84 14.26 -0.91
C TYR A 423 -15.96 13.55 -1.65
N LEU A 424 -16.72 14.32 -2.42
CA LEU A 424 -17.85 13.82 -3.18
C LEU A 424 -17.49 13.76 -4.68
N SER A 425 -17.84 12.68 -5.37
CA SER A 425 -17.60 12.56 -6.81
C SER A 425 -18.91 12.54 -7.61
N PRO A 426 -19.31 13.68 -8.21
CA PRO A 426 -20.43 13.72 -9.15
C PRO A 426 -20.27 12.73 -10.32
N ALA A 427 -19.04 12.50 -10.78
CA ALA A 427 -18.72 11.59 -11.87
C ALA A 427 -18.96 10.11 -11.51
N ALA A 428 -18.76 9.74 -10.25
CA ALA A 428 -18.92 8.38 -9.73
C ALA A 428 -20.20 8.26 -8.88
N GLY A 429 -21.35 8.43 -9.51
CA GLY A 429 -22.66 8.26 -8.88
C GLY A 429 -23.04 9.33 -7.88
N GLY A 430 -22.28 10.44 -7.76
CA GLY A 430 -22.47 11.39 -6.67
C GLY A 430 -22.13 10.80 -5.29
N SER A 431 -21.26 9.78 -5.25
CA SER A 431 -20.90 9.07 -4.03
C SER A 431 -19.96 9.90 -3.16
N LEU A 432 -19.96 9.67 -1.86
CA LEU A 432 -19.02 10.26 -0.91
C LEU A 432 -17.81 9.33 -0.78
N LEU A 433 -16.71 9.67 -1.45
CA LEU A 433 -15.51 8.85 -1.61
C LEU A 433 -14.64 8.77 -0.34
N GLU A 434 -14.59 9.85 0.43
CA GLU A 434 -13.75 9.99 1.62
C GLU A 434 -14.49 10.83 2.68
N TRP A 435 -14.38 10.41 3.94
CA TRP A 435 -14.88 11.14 5.10
C TRP A 435 -13.83 11.10 6.21
N ASP A 436 -13.04 12.15 6.30
CA ASP A 436 -12.09 12.34 7.40
C ASP A 436 -12.80 12.87 8.64
N VAL A 437 -12.57 12.20 9.76
CA VAL A 437 -12.84 12.73 11.10
C VAL A 437 -11.53 13.32 11.63
N LYS A 438 -11.36 14.64 11.45
CA LYS A 438 -10.10 15.34 11.71
C LYS A 438 -9.58 15.15 13.13
N GLU A 439 -10.45 15.24 14.13
CA GLU A 439 -10.08 15.10 15.55
C GLU A 439 -9.57 13.69 15.91
N LYS A 440 -9.95 12.68 15.14
CA LYS A 440 -9.53 11.28 15.34
C LYS A 440 -8.44 10.86 14.37
N GLU A 441 -8.11 11.70 13.38
CA GLU A 441 -7.12 11.42 12.35
C GLU A 441 -7.41 10.08 11.64
N ILE A 442 -8.67 9.89 11.23
CA ILE A 442 -9.12 8.68 10.50
C ILE A 442 -10.00 9.07 9.32
N ASN A 443 -9.94 8.26 8.26
CA ASN A 443 -10.93 8.27 7.19
C ASN A 443 -11.93 7.13 7.43
N LEU A 444 -13.21 7.45 7.58
CA LEU A 444 -14.27 6.45 7.80
C LEU A 444 -14.56 5.61 6.57
N PHE A 445 -14.19 6.09 5.38
CA PHE A 445 -14.29 5.37 4.12
C PHE A 445 -12.94 4.83 3.64
N ASP A 446 -12.03 4.55 4.59
CA ASP A 446 -10.84 3.73 4.34
C ASP A 446 -11.24 2.26 4.18
N THR A 447 -11.82 1.94 3.02
CA THR A 447 -12.39 0.63 2.67
C THR A 447 -11.70 0.06 1.44
N LEU A 448 -11.98 -1.19 1.10
CA LEU A 448 -11.52 -1.80 -0.16
C LEU A 448 -12.66 -2.62 -0.75
N ALA A 449 -12.96 -2.41 -2.03
CA ALA A 449 -13.91 -3.23 -2.75
C ALA A 449 -13.34 -4.62 -3.03
N ARG A 450 -14.18 -5.65 -3.07
CA ARG A 450 -13.75 -7.02 -3.36
C ARG A 450 -13.43 -7.14 -4.84
N ARG A 451 -12.19 -7.44 -5.17
CA ARG A 451 -11.71 -7.49 -6.56
C ARG A 451 -11.13 -8.86 -6.89
N PRO A 452 -11.18 -9.25 -8.18
CA PRO A 452 -10.42 -10.40 -8.62
C PRO A 452 -8.92 -10.11 -8.47
N GLU A 453 -8.18 -11.12 -8.01
CA GLU A 453 -6.71 -11.14 -8.04
C GLU A 453 -6.26 -12.36 -8.85
N SER A 454 -5.07 -12.29 -9.44
CA SER A 454 -4.54 -13.35 -10.31
C SER A 454 -4.50 -14.71 -9.61
N TYR A 455 -4.07 -14.71 -8.35
CA TYR A 455 -3.96 -15.92 -7.53
C TYR A 455 -5.32 -16.53 -7.13
N HIS A 456 -6.45 -15.84 -7.29
CA HIS A 456 -7.78 -16.42 -6.99
C HIS A 456 -8.10 -17.62 -7.89
N ARG A 457 -7.60 -17.65 -9.12
CA ARG A 457 -7.79 -18.80 -10.02
C ARG A 457 -7.16 -20.07 -9.47
N ASN A 458 -6.08 -19.92 -8.72
CA ASN A 458 -5.38 -21.04 -8.11
C ASN A 458 -6.16 -21.59 -6.91
N ILE A 459 -6.93 -20.76 -6.19
CA ILE A 459 -7.79 -21.22 -5.08
C ILE A 459 -8.82 -22.23 -5.58
N SER A 460 -9.46 -21.94 -6.72
CA SER A 460 -10.41 -22.85 -7.36
C SER A 460 -9.78 -24.16 -7.86
N GLN A 461 -8.46 -24.19 -8.07
CA GLN A 461 -7.71 -25.35 -8.57
C GLN A 461 -6.97 -26.14 -7.47
N SER A 462 -6.66 -25.52 -6.33
CA SER A 462 -5.78 -26.06 -5.27
C SER A 462 -6.51 -26.78 -4.15
N ALA A 463 -7.83 -26.96 -4.25
CA ALA A 463 -8.62 -27.77 -3.32
C ALA A 463 -8.18 -29.25 -3.41
N GLY A 464 -7.05 -29.61 -2.78
CA GLY A 464 -6.57 -30.99 -2.67
C GLY A 464 -5.06 -31.26 -2.75
N GLN A 465 -4.14 -30.27 -2.81
CA GLN A 465 -2.69 -30.56 -2.85
C GLN A 465 -1.92 -30.01 -1.64
N GLY A 466 -1.22 -30.91 -0.94
CA GLY A 466 -0.51 -30.64 0.31
C GLY A 466 0.80 -29.85 0.16
N GLN A 467 1.30 -29.39 1.31
CA GLN A 467 2.48 -28.52 1.49
C GLN A 467 3.75 -29.09 0.85
N ALA A 468 4.43 -28.29 0.02
CA ALA A 468 5.80 -28.56 -0.42
C ALA A 468 6.80 -27.73 0.42
N GLN A 469 7.71 -28.38 1.13
CA GLN A 469 8.80 -27.72 1.87
C GLN A 469 9.95 -27.31 0.93
N GLY A 470 10.52 -26.12 1.14
CA GLY A 470 11.80 -25.69 0.53
C GLY A 470 11.72 -24.80 -0.72
N LYS A 471 10.59 -24.12 -0.98
CA LYS A 471 10.45 -23.16 -2.10
C LYS A 471 10.38 -21.71 -1.62
N SER A 472 10.72 -20.77 -2.52
CA SER A 472 10.60 -19.32 -2.29
C SER A 472 9.14 -18.91 -2.02
N ILE A 473 8.92 -17.83 -1.24
CA ILE A 473 7.58 -17.29 -0.96
C ILE A 473 6.82 -16.90 -2.24
N HIS A 474 7.53 -16.58 -3.32
CA HIS A 474 6.94 -16.27 -4.63
C HIS A 474 6.39 -17.50 -5.36
N GLU A 475 6.68 -18.71 -4.88
CA GLU A 475 6.27 -19.98 -5.49
C GLU A 475 5.25 -20.75 -4.64
N MET A 476 4.92 -20.26 -3.45
CA MET A 476 4.00 -20.91 -2.51
C MET A 476 2.61 -20.27 -2.53
N VAL A 477 1.62 -21.00 -3.05
CA VAL A 477 0.20 -20.69 -2.84
C VAL A 477 -0.35 -21.71 -1.84
N VAL A 478 -0.37 -21.35 -0.56
CA VAL A 478 -0.92 -22.18 0.52
C VAL A 478 -2.17 -21.49 1.04
N SER A 479 -3.28 -22.23 1.18
CA SER A 479 -4.49 -21.71 1.83
C SER A 479 -4.37 -21.88 3.35
N LYS A 480 -4.63 -20.82 4.13
CA LYS A 480 -4.70 -20.93 5.60
C LYS A 480 -6.09 -21.34 6.11
N GLU A 481 -7.12 -21.12 5.29
CA GLU A 481 -8.52 -21.35 5.63
C GLU A 481 -9.17 -22.24 4.55
N ASP A 482 -10.01 -23.18 4.98
CA ASP A 482 -10.86 -23.96 4.08
C ASP A 482 -12.07 -23.12 3.65
N GLY A 483 -12.56 -23.30 2.43
CA GLY A 483 -13.78 -22.62 1.96
C GLY A 483 -13.57 -21.19 1.45
N LEU A 484 -12.32 -20.75 1.25
CA LEU A 484 -12.05 -19.42 0.68
C LEU A 484 -12.72 -19.21 -0.69
N GLN A 485 -12.89 -20.28 -1.48
CA GLN A 485 -13.61 -20.21 -2.75
C GLN A 485 -15.09 -19.80 -2.60
N ASP A 486 -15.70 -20.07 -1.44
CA ASP A 486 -17.11 -19.81 -1.17
C ASP A 486 -17.38 -18.36 -0.75
N ILE A 487 -16.31 -17.57 -0.55
CA ILE A 487 -16.37 -16.14 -0.21
C ILE A 487 -15.77 -15.23 -1.31
N LEU A 488 -15.40 -15.81 -2.45
CA LEU A 488 -14.92 -15.04 -3.62
C LEU A 488 -16.09 -14.37 -4.34
N PHE A 489 -16.42 -13.17 -3.88
CA PHE A 489 -17.36 -12.27 -4.54
C PHE A 489 -16.61 -11.04 -5.06
N TYR A 490 -17.05 -10.49 -6.19
CA TYR A 490 -16.39 -9.34 -6.80
C TYR A 490 -17.38 -8.21 -6.96
N ASP A 491 -17.02 -7.05 -6.44
CA ASP A 491 -17.83 -5.85 -6.49
C ASP A 491 -17.67 -5.14 -7.84
N SER A 492 -18.79 -4.66 -8.37
CA SER A 492 -18.84 -3.86 -9.60
C SER A 492 -18.64 -2.36 -9.38
N PHE A 493 -18.54 -1.92 -8.12
CA PHE A 493 -18.42 -0.52 -7.71
C PHE A 493 -17.53 -0.35 -6.46
N ARG A 494 -17.10 0.88 -6.18
CA ARG A 494 -16.36 1.20 -4.95
C ARG A 494 -17.28 1.15 -3.73
N ARG A 495 -16.79 0.61 -2.63
CA ARG A 495 -17.52 0.53 -1.35
C ARG A 495 -17.27 1.75 -0.50
N VAL A 496 -18.04 2.81 -0.71
CA VAL A 496 -17.89 4.09 0.00
C VAL A 496 -19.23 4.51 0.64
N GLY A 497 -19.43 5.80 0.92
CA GLY A 497 -20.72 6.33 1.37
C GLY A 497 -21.60 6.84 0.23
N LEU A 498 -22.91 6.84 0.45
CA LEU A 498 -23.90 7.37 -0.52
C LEU A 498 -23.83 6.69 -1.89
N VAL A 499 -23.59 5.37 -1.90
CA VAL A 499 -23.72 4.55 -3.10
C VAL A 499 -25.21 4.25 -3.29
N ASP A 500 -25.78 4.75 -4.39
CA ASP A 500 -27.22 4.71 -4.65
C ASP A 500 -27.60 3.52 -5.53
N HIS A 501 -28.67 2.83 -5.15
CA HIS A 501 -29.22 1.66 -5.82
C HIS A 501 -30.69 1.85 -6.20
N LEU A 502 -31.12 1.13 -7.23
CA LEU A 502 -32.53 0.89 -7.54
C LEU A 502 -32.71 -0.62 -7.67
N LEU A 503 -32.99 -1.28 -6.54
CA LEU A 503 -32.95 -2.73 -6.41
C LEU A 503 -34.05 -3.41 -7.24
N GLY A 504 -33.70 -4.50 -7.91
CA GLY A 504 -34.64 -5.37 -8.62
C GLY A 504 -35.60 -6.07 -7.66
N PRO A 505 -36.81 -6.45 -8.11
CA PRO A 505 -37.87 -6.99 -7.25
C PRO A 505 -37.48 -8.29 -6.51
N GLU A 506 -36.57 -9.08 -7.10
CA GLU A 506 -36.08 -10.35 -6.54
C GLU A 506 -34.80 -10.19 -5.69
N THR A 507 -34.37 -8.95 -5.42
CA THR A 507 -33.16 -8.70 -4.62
C THR A 507 -33.40 -9.10 -3.16
N ASP A 508 -32.42 -9.76 -2.55
CA ASP A 508 -32.39 -10.12 -1.15
C ASP A 508 -31.00 -9.86 -0.54
N LEU A 509 -30.90 -10.02 0.79
CA LEU A 509 -29.64 -9.78 1.51
C LEU A 509 -28.49 -10.62 0.95
N GLU A 510 -28.75 -11.86 0.56
CA GLU A 510 -27.68 -12.77 0.10
C GLU A 510 -27.18 -12.40 -1.29
N SER A 511 -28.09 -12.13 -2.24
CA SER A 511 -27.73 -11.68 -3.58
C SER A 511 -26.99 -10.34 -3.55
N PHE A 512 -27.41 -9.40 -2.70
CA PHE A 512 -26.72 -8.12 -2.51
C PHE A 512 -25.35 -8.30 -1.86
N PHE A 513 -25.27 -9.12 -0.80
CA PHE A 513 -24.00 -9.48 -0.16
C PHE A 513 -23.00 -10.05 -1.17
N ARG A 514 -23.45 -10.91 -2.10
CA ARG A 514 -22.60 -11.49 -3.16
C ARG A 514 -22.33 -10.56 -4.35
N ASN A 515 -22.91 -9.36 -4.38
CA ASN A 515 -22.91 -8.44 -5.51
C ASN A 515 -23.43 -9.07 -6.83
N CYS A 516 -24.43 -9.96 -6.72
CA CYS A 516 -25.07 -10.60 -7.87
C CYS A 516 -26.58 -10.29 -7.97
N HIS A 517 -27.06 -9.31 -7.18
CA HIS A 517 -28.41 -8.79 -7.28
C HIS A 517 -28.65 -8.06 -8.61
N GLN A 518 -29.92 -7.85 -8.94
CA GLN A 518 -30.31 -7.08 -10.12
C GLN A 518 -30.54 -5.62 -9.73
N GLU A 519 -30.07 -4.70 -10.57
CA GLU A 519 -30.46 -3.28 -10.53
C GLU A 519 -31.54 -3.03 -11.59
N GLN A 520 -32.58 -2.28 -11.25
CA GLN A 520 -33.56 -1.75 -12.21
C GLN A 520 -32.91 -0.75 -13.18
N GLU A 521 -31.88 -0.04 -12.72
CA GLU A 521 -31.08 0.88 -13.51
C GLU A 521 -29.60 0.83 -13.06
N THR A 522 -28.71 0.40 -13.95
CA THR A 522 -27.28 0.31 -13.66
C THR A 522 -26.55 1.64 -13.84
N GLY A 523 -27.16 2.63 -14.50
CA GLY A 523 -26.55 3.93 -14.77
C GLY A 523 -26.35 4.85 -13.55
N LEU A 524 -26.79 4.45 -12.35
CA LEU A 524 -26.64 5.22 -11.11
C LEU A 524 -25.19 5.41 -10.70
N VAL A 525 -24.31 4.45 -10.99
CA VAL A 525 -22.87 4.52 -10.69
C VAL A 525 -22.11 5.52 -11.56
N GLY A 526 -22.70 5.95 -12.67
CA GLY A 526 -22.11 6.93 -13.60
C GLY A 526 -22.33 8.38 -13.18
N ALA A 527 -22.06 9.33 -14.06
CA ALA A 527 -22.08 10.76 -13.73
C ALA A 527 -23.48 11.32 -13.36
N TRP A 528 -23.51 12.25 -12.41
CA TRP A 528 -24.66 13.05 -11.98
C TRP A 528 -24.40 14.53 -12.28
N PHE A 529 -25.46 15.29 -12.57
CA PHE A 529 -25.35 16.74 -12.64
C PHE A 529 -25.22 17.30 -11.23
N HIS A 530 -24.29 18.21 -10.97
CA HIS A 530 -24.17 18.86 -9.67
C HIS A 530 -24.28 20.38 -9.74
N LYS A 531 -24.78 20.96 -8.64
CA LYS A 531 -24.78 22.40 -8.37
C LYS A 531 -24.46 22.65 -6.91
N THR A 532 -23.75 23.73 -6.67
CA THR A 532 -23.32 24.14 -5.34
C THR A 532 -24.03 25.44 -4.95
N TYR A 533 -24.65 25.45 -3.77
CA TYR A 533 -25.29 26.63 -3.17
C TYR A 533 -24.61 26.96 -1.84
N ARG A 534 -24.19 28.22 -1.67
CA ARG A 534 -23.51 28.67 -0.45
C ARG A 534 -24.39 29.65 0.32
N GLU A 535 -24.54 29.37 1.61
CA GLU A 535 -25.22 30.23 2.58
C GLU A 535 -24.24 30.71 3.65
N ALA A 536 -24.72 31.47 4.65
CA ALA A 536 -23.85 32.08 5.66
C ALA A 536 -23.12 31.04 6.52
N GLU A 537 -23.81 29.98 6.94
CA GLU A 537 -23.29 28.96 7.89
C GLU A 537 -23.30 27.54 7.32
N GLN A 538 -23.72 27.37 6.07
CA GLN A 538 -23.78 26.06 5.41
C GLN A 538 -23.56 26.15 3.91
N VAL A 539 -23.24 25.01 3.31
CA VAL A 539 -23.16 24.78 1.88
C VAL A 539 -23.99 23.56 1.51
N THR A 540 -24.65 23.63 0.36
CA THR A 540 -25.45 22.53 -0.18
C THR A 540 -24.92 22.13 -1.55
N VAL A 541 -24.55 20.85 -1.69
CA VAL A 541 -24.23 20.25 -2.99
C VAL A 541 -25.44 19.43 -3.44
N GLU A 542 -26.12 19.90 -4.48
CA GLU A 542 -27.27 19.23 -5.09
C GLU A 542 -26.82 18.41 -6.29
N LEU A 543 -27.07 17.11 -6.25
CA LEU A 543 -26.80 16.17 -7.33
C LEU A 543 -28.12 15.70 -7.92
N THR A 544 -28.23 15.67 -9.24
CA THR A 544 -29.44 15.27 -9.96
C THR A 544 -29.13 14.21 -11.02
N LYS A 545 -29.93 13.14 -11.02
CA LYS A 545 -29.88 12.07 -12.03
C LYS A 545 -31.27 11.83 -12.62
N PRO A 546 -31.51 12.25 -13.88
CA PRO A 546 -32.67 11.81 -14.64
C PRO A 546 -32.46 10.39 -15.18
N ILE A 547 -33.44 9.51 -15.00
CA ILE A 547 -33.49 8.13 -15.48
C ILE A 547 -34.87 7.89 -16.09
N LYS A 548 -34.99 7.95 -17.42
CA LYS A 548 -36.29 7.83 -18.12
C LYS A 548 -37.32 8.78 -17.49
N ASP A 549 -38.38 8.24 -16.89
CA ASP A 549 -39.46 8.96 -16.21
C ASP A 549 -39.17 9.22 -14.72
N LEU A 550 -38.04 8.81 -14.16
CA LEU A 550 -37.66 9.07 -12.77
C LEU A 550 -36.62 10.20 -12.72
N THR A 551 -36.75 11.12 -11.78
CA THR A 551 -35.66 12.05 -11.41
C THR A 551 -35.30 11.80 -9.96
N ILE A 552 -34.02 11.53 -9.71
CA ILE A 552 -33.46 11.45 -8.37
C ILE A 552 -32.68 12.73 -8.11
N THR A 553 -32.93 13.36 -6.98
CA THR A 553 -32.13 14.49 -6.48
C THR A 553 -31.63 14.12 -5.10
N LYS A 554 -30.35 14.33 -4.83
CA LYS A 554 -29.77 14.22 -3.49
C LYS A 554 -29.03 15.51 -3.14
N LYS A 555 -29.24 16.03 -1.94
CA LYS A 555 -28.62 17.26 -1.46
C LYS A 555 -27.77 16.97 -0.24
N ILE A 556 -26.47 17.24 -0.33
CA ILE A 556 -25.56 17.15 0.81
C ILE A 556 -25.49 18.53 1.45
N ILE A 557 -26.00 18.66 2.67
CA ILE A 557 -26.04 19.91 3.45
C ILE A 557 -24.96 19.83 4.51
N PHE A 558 -23.95 20.69 4.40
CA PHE A 558 -22.75 20.67 5.22
C PHE A 558 -22.54 22.03 5.90
N GLY A 559 -22.39 22.01 7.22
CA GLY A 559 -22.24 23.22 8.04
C GLY A 559 -20.93 23.25 8.82
N VAL A 560 -20.95 23.89 9.99
CA VAL A 560 -19.77 24.16 10.83
C VAL A 560 -19.48 23.08 11.88
N GLY A 561 -20.38 22.11 12.04
CA GLY A 561 -20.34 21.10 13.09
C GLY A 561 -19.83 19.73 12.65
N ARG A 562 -20.01 18.73 13.53
CA ARG A 562 -19.71 17.31 13.24
C ARG A 562 -20.73 16.66 12.31
N LEU A 563 -21.90 17.28 12.20
CA LEU A 563 -23.07 16.78 11.51
C LEU A 563 -23.14 17.29 10.07
N PHE A 564 -23.56 16.41 9.15
CA PHE A 564 -24.06 16.80 7.83
C PHE A 564 -25.34 16.02 7.51
N ALA A 565 -26.18 16.57 6.64
CA ALA A 565 -27.43 15.96 6.24
C ALA A 565 -27.43 15.62 4.75
N VAL A 566 -28.20 14.60 4.38
CA VAL A 566 -28.44 14.19 3.01
C VAL A 566 -29.94 14.11 2.77
N GLU A 567 -30.45 14.96 1.88
CA GLU A 567 -31.87 14.98 1.50
C GLU A 567 -32.06 14.34 0.13
N TYR A 568 -32.78 13.23 0.08
CA TYR A 568 -33.18 12.56 -1.14
C TYR A 568 -34.57 12.96 -1.57
N ASN A 569 -34.76 13.07 -2.88
CA ASN A 569 -36.05 13.28 -3.51
C ASN A 569 -36.16 12.43 -4.78
N TRP A 570 -37.18 11.57 -4.84
CA TRP A 570 -37.54 10.78 -6.01
C TRP A 570 -38.84 11.32 -6.62
N VAL A 571 -38.79 11.72 -7.88
CA VAL A 571 -39.95 12.27 -8.59
C VAL A 571 -40.23 11.46 -9.85
N ASN A 572 -41.44 10.90 -9.92
CA ASN A 572 -41.97 10.32 -11.14
C ASN A 572 -42.46 11.44 -12.07
N ARG A 573 -41.75 11.63 -13.19
CA ARG A 573 -42.05 12.55 -14.29
C ARG A 573 -42.93 11.93 -15.38
N GLY A 574 -43.21 10.64 -15.29
CA GLY A 574 -44.08 9.91 -16.20
C GLY A 574 -45.57 10.10 -15.88
N PRO A 575 -46.46 9.62 -16.77
CA PRO A 575 -47.90 9.81 -16.66
C PRO A 575 -48.61 8.80 -15.74
N SER A 576 -47.95 7.68 -15.40
CA SER A 576 -48.52 6.56 -14.65
C SER A 576 -47.76 6.34 -13.34
N GLU A 577 -48.37 5.68 -12.36
CA GLU A 577 -47.67 5.30 -11.12
C GLU A 577 -46.47 4.39 -11.39
N MET A 578 -45.44 4.51 -10.55
CA MET A 578 -44.18 3.78 -10.68
C MET A 578 -43.77 3.22 -9.32
N ASP A 579 -43.49 1.92 -9.28
CA ASP A 579 -42.89 1.29 -8.10
C ASP A 579 -41.37 1.32 -8.25
N ILE A 580 -40.68 1.80 -7.22
CA ILE A 580 -39.22 1.81 -7.13
C ILE A 580 -38.77 1.17 -5.82
N TRP A 581 -37.53 0.68 -5.80
CA TRP A 581 -36.92 0.16 -4.59
C TRP A 581 -35.53 0.80 -4.38
N PRO A 582 -35.48 2.07 -3.93
CA PRO A 582 -34.22 2.72 -3.62
C PRO A 582 -33.47 2.02 -2.49
N GLY A 583 -32.15 1.96 -2.65
CA GLY A 583 -31.20 1.56 -1.62
C GLY A 583 -30.10 2.63 -1.50
N ILE A 584 -29.66 2.92 -0.27
CA ILE A 584 -28.61 3.90 0.04
C ILE A 584 -27.57 3.20 0.91
N GLU A 585 -26.41 2.92 0.33
CA GLU A 585 -25.34 2.14 0.94
C GLU A 585 -24.27 3.04 1.58
N PHE A 586 -23.86 2.68 2.79
CA PHE A 586 -22.69 3.20 3.49
C PHE A 586 -21.76 2.07 3.89
N ASN A 587 -20.47 2.23 3.64
CA ASN A 587 -19.44 1.27 4.02
C ASN A 587 -18.44 1.93 4.96
N PHE A 588 -18.28 1.43 6.18
CA PHE A 588 -17.34 2.00 7.16
C PHE A 588 -16.11 1.12 7.40
N GLY A 589 -14.91 1.70 7.31
CA GLY A 589 -13.63 1.06 7.63
C GLY A 589 -13.34 1.06 9.14
N LEU A 590 -13.72 -0.01 9.84
CA LEU A 590 -13.63 -0.10 11.31
C LEU A 590 -12.41 -0.89 11.84
N LEU A 591 -11.46 -1.25 10.96
CA LEU A 591 -10.34 -2.20 11.16
C LEU A 591 -10.74 -3.66 11.50
N SER A 592 -11.90 -3.86 12.10
CA SER A 592 -12.45 -5.18 12.42
C SER A 592 -13.98 -5.11 12.48
N SER A 593 -14.64 -6.23 12.24
CA SER A 593 -16.07 -6.43 12.51
C SER A 593 -16.35 -7.05 13.89
N GLY A 594 -15.30 -7.38 14.65
CA GLY A 594 -15.36 -8.16 15.88
C GLY A 594 -15.32 -7.31 17.15
N PHE A 595 -14.56 -7.78 18.15
CA PHE A 595 -14.53 -7.21 19.50
C PHE A 595 -14.36 -5.68 19.52
N GLY A 596 -15.23 -5.01 20.30
CA GLY A 596 -15.28 -3.55 20.43
C GLY A 596 -15.99 -2.81 19.29
N ARG A 597 -16.49 -3.51 18.26
CA ARG A 597 -17.19 -2.91 17.11
C ARG A 597 -18.61 -3.46 17.06
N HIS A 598 -19.58 -2.58 17.22
CA HIS A 598 -20.98 -2.96 17.33
C HIS A 598 -21.89 -1.82 16.87
N CYS A 599 -23.19 -2.07 16.79
CA CYS A 599 -24.18 -1.02 16.57
C CYS A 599 -25.39 -1.21 17.47
N ARG A 600 -26.09 -0.11 17.75
CA ARG A 600 -27.34 -0.11 18.50
C ARG A 600 -28.36 0.77 17.79
N SER A 601 -29.64 0.46 17.96
CA SER A 601 -30.72 1.33 17.48
C SER A 601 -31.48 1.92 18.66
N LEU A 602 -31.83 3.20 18.56
CA LEU A 602 -32.71 3.89 19.51
C LEU A 602 -34.18 3.82 19.09
N SER A 603 -34.46 3.45 17.83
CA SER A 603 -35.81 3.36 17.28
C SER A 603 -36.43 1.97 17.42
N GLN A 604 -35.64 0.90 17.32
CA GLN A 604 -36.10 -0.49 17.40
C GLN A 604 -35.05 -1.38 18.07
N ILE A 605 -35.45 -2.58 18.50
CA ILE A 605 -34.50 -3.60 18.95
C ILE A 605 -33.92 -4.28 17.71
N LEU A 606 -32.59 -4.23 17.57
CA LEU A 606 -31.89 -4.94 16.49
C LEU A 606 -31.93 -6.45 16.74
N SER A 607 -31.96 -7.23 15.67
CA SER A 607 -31.79 -8.69 15.74
C SER A 607 -30.46 -9.10 16.39
N THR A 608 -29.41 -8.29 16.20
CA THR A 608 -28.12 -8.38 16.88
C THR A 608 -27.37 -7.05 16.77
N GLU A 609 -26.57 -6.73 17.78
CA GLU A 609 -25.69 -5.55 17.77
C GLU A 609 -24.35 -5.82 17.08
N ALA A 610 -24.05 -7.08 16.78
CA ALA A 610 -22.78 -7.49 16.17
C ALA A 610 -22.66 -7.05 14.70
N LEU A 611 -21.43 -6.75 14.27
CA LEU A 611 -21.11 -6.37 12.88
C LEU A 611 -20.41 -7.47 12.08
N ASN A 612 -20.07 -8.59 12.70
CA ASN A 612 -19.44 -9.75 12.07
C ASN A 612 -20.44 -10.78 11.54
N VAL A 613 -21.71 -10.39 11.40
CA VAL A 613 -22.79 -11.26 10.91
C VAL A 613 -23.58 -10.55 9.83
N ARG A 614 -24.23 -11.34 8.96
CA ARG A 614 -25.19 -10.86 7.97
C ARG A 614 -26.55 -10.78 8.63
N VAL A 615 -27.17 -9.61 8.60
CA VAL A 615 -28.46 -9.38 9.25
C VAL A 615 -29.34 -8.43 8.44
N GLN A 616 -30.65 -8.64 8.58
CA GLN A 616 -31.69 -7.73 8.14
C GLN A 616 -32.50 -7.29 9.35
N ASP A 617 -32.62 -5.98 9.51
CA ASP A 617 -33.51 -5.34 10.49
C ASP A 617 -34.58 -4.53 9.72
N GLN A 618 -35.74 -4.31 10.34
CA GLN A 618 -36.88 -3.63 9.72
C GLN A 618 -37.25 -2.36 10.47
N GLU A 619 -37.81 -1.38 9.75
CA GLU A 619 -38.37 -0.14 10.33
C GLU A 619 -37.38 0.60 11.27
N ILE A 620 -36.12 0.71 10.86
CA ILE A 620 -35.08 1.44 11.58
C ILE A 620 -35.08 2.90 11.14
N SER A 621 -35.10 3.84 12.08
CA SER A 621 -34.94 5.27 11.81
C SER A 621 -33.74 5.89 12.54
N GLN A 622 -33.19 5.22 13.55
CA GLN A 622 -32.00 5.67 14.27
C GLN A 622 -31.03 4.51 14.50
N LEU A 623 -29.75 4.73 14.20
CA LEU A 623 -28.67 3.74 14.37
C LEU A 623 -27.39 4.43 14.83
N SER A 624 -26.76 3.93 15.88
CA SER A 624 -25.40 4.30 16.29
C SER A 624 -24.44 3.15 15.95
N VAL A 625 -23.42 3.41 15.14
CA VAL A 625 -22.29 2.50 14.89
C VAL A 625 -21.14 2.90 15.80
N ILE A 626 -20.62 1.96 16.59
CA ILE A 626 -19.69 2.22 17.70
C ILE A 626 -18.39 1.46 17.47
N ASP A 627 -17.27 2.20 17.56
CA ASP A 627 -15.90 1.68 17.56
C ASP A 627 -15.24 2.07 18.89
N ASP A 628 -15.29 1.16 19.87
CA ASP A 628 -14.78 1.36 21.22
C ASP A 628 -13.26 1.58 21.23
N HIS A 629 -12.56 0.95 20.29
CA HIS A 629 -11.10 1.03 20.21
C HIS A 629 -10.64 2.42 19.80
N ARG A 630 -11.36 3.07 18.89
CA ARG A 630 -11.09 4.45 18.47
C ARG A 630 -11.84 5.49 19.32
N GLY A 631 -12.74 5.04 20.21
CA GLY A 631 -13.64 5.90 20.99
C GLY A 631 -14.47 6.79 20.06
N LEU A 632 -15.15 6.17 19.10
CA LEU A 632 -15.94 6.84 18.06
C LEU A 632 -17.34 6.25 17.99
N THR A 633 -18.35 7.11 17.87
CA THR A 633 -19.70 6.74 17.45
C THR A 633 -20.09 7.48 16.17
N ILE A 634 -20.77 6.80 15.25
CA ILE A 634 -21.37 7.36 14.04
C ILE A 634 -22.89 7.18 14.17
N ASP A 635 -23.61 8.28 14.31
CA ASP A 635 -25.07 8.28 14.44
C ASP A 635 -25.74 8.56 13.11
N PHE A 636 -26.76 7.77 12.81
CA PHE A 636 -27.73 7.97 11.74
C PHE A 636 -29.08 8.36 12.33
N ASP A 637 -29.69 9.41 11.80
CA ASP A 637 -31.08 9.78 12.06
C ASP A 637 -31.83 10.00 10.74
N LEU A 638 -32.84 9.17 10.48
CA LEU A 638 -33.66 9.20 9.28
C LEU A 638 -35.03 9.81 9.58
N SER A 639 -35.49 10.71 8.70
CA SER A 639 -36.81 11.37 8.83
C SER A 639 -38.00 10.41 8.78
N GLN A 640 -37.78 9.16 8.34
CA GLN A 640 -38.75 8.08 8.33
C GLN A 640 -38.02 6.73 8.42
N ALA A 641 -38.69 5.74 8.99
CA ALA A 641 -38.14 4.40 9.15
C ALA A 641 -37.97 3.66 7.80
N TRP A 642 -36.83 2.99 7.65
CA TRP A 642 -36.43 2.20 6.49
C TRP A 642 -35.90 0.83 6.95
N ASP A 643 -35.94 -0.16 6.08
CA ASP A 643 -35.32 -1.45 6.37
C ASP A 643 -33.80 -1.35 6.18
N LEU A 644 -33.05 -2.18 6.90
CA LEU A 644 -31.60 -2.11 6.97
C LEU A 644 -30.97 -3.49 6.79
N TRP A 645 -30.09 -3.61 5.80
CA TRP A 645 -29.18 -4.74 5.64
C TRP A 645 -27.79 -4.40 6.16
N ARG A 646 -27.19 -5.32 6.93
CA ARG A 646 -25.84 -5.17 7.51
C ARG A 646 -25.01 -6.42 7.30
N PHE A 647 -23.74 -6.25 6.93
CA PHE A 647 -22.79 -7.36 6.83
C PHE A 647 -21.33 -6.88 6.77
N PRO A 648 -20.36 -7.72 7.18
CA PRO A 648 -18.95 -7.45 6.95
C PRO A 648 -18.60 -7.69 5.47
N VAL A 649 -17.73 -6.85 4.93
CA VAL A 649 -17.11 -7.02 3.62
C VAL A 649 -15.69 -7.51 3.83
N GLU A 650 -15.41 -8.65 3.22
CA GLU A 650 -14.15 -9.37 3.39
C GLU A 650 -13.56 -9.69 2.02
N THR A 651 -12.24 -9.59 1.92
CA THR A 651 -11.45 -9.93 0.73
C THR A 651 -10.60 -11.16 1.02
N VAL A 652 -10.23 -11.89 -0.03
CA VAL A 652 -9.18 -12.92 0.07
C VAL A 652 -7.89 -12.33 -0.44
N SER A 653 -6.82 -12.35 0.36
CA SER A 653 -5.51 -11.84 -0.07
C SER A 653 -4.36 -12.72 0.36
N GLN A 654 -3.24 -12.60 -0.36
CA GLN A 654 -2.02 -13.35 -0.08
C GLN A 654 -1.18 -12.66 1.02
N SER A 655 -0.57 -13.47 1.89
CA SER A 655 0.44 -13.07 2.88
C SER A 655 1.65 -14.01 2.80
N GLU A 656 2.75 -13.73 3.51
CA GLU A 656 3.92 -14.63 3.50
C GLU A 656 3.62 -16.05 3.99
N SER A 657 2.55 -16.22 4.78
CA SER A 657 2.16 -17.50 5.36
C SER A 657 0.95 -18.14 4.67
N GLY A 658 0.45 -17.55 3.57
CA GLY A 658 -0.63 -18.09 2.75
C GLY A 658 -1.82 -17.14 2.56
N LEU A 659 -2.84 -17.64 1.86
CA LEU A 659 -4.09 -16.94 1.58
C LEU A 659 -5.00 -16.92 2.80
N GLU A 660 -5.60 -15.78 3.07
CA GLU A 660 -6.52 -15.60 4.18
C GLU A 660 -7.60 -14.55 3.88
N ARG A 661 -8.66 -14.59 4.68
CA ARG A 661 -9.74 -13.62 4.70
C ARG A 661 -9.32 -12.37 5.48
N ASN A 662 -9.52 -11.21 4.87
CA ASN A 662 -9.24 -9.90 5.46
C ASN A 662 -10.49 -9.03 5.46
N TYR A 663 -10.89 -8.55 6.64
CA TYR A 663 -11.96 -7.58 6.79
C TYR A 663 -11.57 -6.23 6.18
N GLN A 664 -12.46 -5.61 5.42
CA GLN A 664 -12.21 -4.31 4.79
C GLN A 664 -13.17 -3.22 5.23
N CYS A 665 -14.44 -3.55 5.48
CA CYS A 665 -15.44 -2.60 5.97
C CYS A 665 -16.72 -3.31 6.43
N SER A 666 -17.62 -2.57 7.08
CA SER A 666 -18.97 -3.00 7.38
C SER A 666 -19.96 -2.24 6.50
N CYS A 667 -20.79 -2.97 5.76
CA CYS A 667 -21.82 -2.44 4.88
C CYS A 667 -23.12 -2.20 5.65
N PHE A 668 -23.77 -1.07 5.37
CA PHE A 668 -25.08 -0.67 5.86
C PHE A 668 -25.91 -0.18 4.67
N LEU A 669 -26.87 -0.98 4.22
CA LEU A 669 -27.77 -0.61 3.12
C LEU A 669 -29.16 -0.31 3.68
N TRP A 670 -29.54 0.96 3.63
CA TRP A 670 -30.90 1.41 3.92
C TRP A 670 -31.75 1.25 2.67
N HIS A 671 -32.87 0.54 2.73
CA HIS A 671 -33.72 0.37 1.55
C HIS A 671 -35.22 0.42 1.89
N LYS A 672 -36.04 0.82 0.91
CA LYS A 672 -37.50 0.83 1.06
C LYS A 672 -38.18 0.71 -0.29
N ARG A 673 -39.27 -0.06 -0.36
CA ARG A 673 -40.14 -0.10 -1.55
C ARG A 673 -41.09 1.10 -1.51
N ILE A 674 -41.13 1.87 -2.60
CA ILE A 674 -41.87 3.13 -2.67
C ILE A 674 -42.71 3.15 -3.95
N ARG A 675 -43.98 3.51 -3.81
CA ARG A 675 -44.88 3.77 -4.94
C ARG A 675 -44.98 5.27 -5.19
N LEU A 676 -44.57 5.70 -6.39
CA LEU A 676 -44.54 7.10 -6.81
C LEU A 676 -45.73 7.45 -7.69
N SER A 677 -46.58 8.37 -7.22
CA SER A 677 -47.59 9.01 -8.06
C SER A 677 -46.95 10.07 -8.98
N PRO A 678 -47.48 10.27 -10.20
CA PRO A 678 -47.01 11.31 -11.13
C PRO A 678 -46.86 12.70 -10.49
N GLY A 679 -45.69 13.30 -10.64
CA GLY A 679 -45.35 14.65 -10.20
C GLY A 679 -45.24 14.85 -8.68
N ARG A 680 -45.56 13.83 -7.87
CA ARG A 680 -45.48 13.93 -6.40
C ARG A 680 -44.13 13.38 -5.91
N PRO A 681 -43.28 14.22 -5.28
CA PRO A 681 -42.02 13.77 -4.74
C PRO A 681 -42.21 12.83 -3.54
N GLN A 682 -41.34 11.84 -3.41
CA GLN A 682 -41.09 11.13 -2.15
C GLN A 682 -39.71 11.54 -1.63
N THR A 683 -39.61 11.79 -0.33
CA THR A 683 -38.42 12.38 0.29
C THR A 683 -37.90 11.54 1.45
N LEU A 684 -36.58 11.54 1.63
CA LEU A 684 -35.91 10.99 2.81
C LEU A 684 -34.79 11.94 3.22
N ASN A 685 -34.77 12.35 4.49
CA ASN A 685 -33.62 13.07 5.05
C ASN A 685 -32.85 12.11 5.95
N ILE A 686 -31.54 12.05 5.76
CA ILE A 686 -30.61 11.28 6.58
C ILE A 686 -29.63 12.26 7.20
N THR A 687 -29.52 12.26 8.52
CA THR A 687 -28.52 13.04 9.25
C THR A 687 -27.43 12.10 9.72
N LEU A 688 -26.17 12.46 9.45
CA LEU A 688 -25.00 11.75 9.93
C LEU A 688 -24.19 12.64 10.86
N GLU A 689 -23.83 12.12 12.03
CA GLU A 689 -22.97 12.81 12.99
C GLU A 689 -21.95 11.84 13.58
N HIS A 690 -20.68 12.24 13.62
CA HIS A 690 -19.67 11.52 14.38
C HIS A 690 -19.53 12.13 15.78
N LYS A 691 -19.36 11.31 16.81
CA LYS A 691 -19.16 11.74 18.20
C LYS A 691 -17.94 11.04 18.80
N PRO A 692 -17.06 11.77 19.52
CA PRO A 692 -16.11 11.12 20.40
C PRO A 692 -16.88 10.44 21.54
N VAL A 693 -16.49 9.21 21.85
CA VAL A 693 -17.00 8.44 23.01
C VAL A 693 -16.25 8.82 24.27
#